data_AF-A0A1D6NJA2-F1
#
_entry.id   AF-A0A1D6NJA2-F1
#
_cell.length_a   1.000
_cell.length_b   1.000
_cell.length_c   1.000
_cell.angle_alpha   90.00
_cell.angle_beta   90.00
_cell.angle_gamma   90.00
#
_symmetry.space_group_name_H-M   'P 1'
#
loop_
_entity.id
_entity.type
_entity.pdbx_description
1 polymer ?
#
loop_
_entity_poly.entity_id
_entity_poly.type
_entity_poly.pdbx_seq_one_letter_code
_entity_poly.pdbx_strand_id
1 'polypeptide(L)'
;MEEALVLQALSPLLQRYRSENSAQSELKVKIFTGNITEKHRMALESVALSVGFPRGAVEHVAAEDKDNLLGTADLVIYYSCLEEQLFPSVLVQAMSLEKLVIAPDLAIIRKHINDGVNGLLFPRKNIGMLAQVLLRAVSNSKVSLSGQKIASAGKAHAKNLMASETIEGYAMLLKNVVKLPTDALSPLTADEIPLALKQEWKWHLFDDVKHLHRVNTSLSGYKILQKLEQEWHSNQMENSSLSTKNINDAFSAIAWEEQRVNEVMDIKRKMEEDELKDRNDQPHGTWEEVYRNVKRVERLKNELHERDDKELERTGQPLCIYEPFFGEGTWPFLHQSSLYRGVGLSSKGRRPGADDIDASSRLPLLNNVYYRDILGEFGAFFALANRIDRIHKNSWIGFQSWRATARKANLSTNAESAILEAIQSQKHRDSFYFWVRMDQDPRNHANKDFWSFCDVINAGNCRLAVLEAFQRMYGVHLDRDLDTLLHMPNDGDTWSVMQSWVLPTRSFLEFVMFSRMFVDALDAQMYDKHHQTGHCILSLHKDQHCYSRLLELIVNVWAFHSARRMVYVNPATGQMQEQHHLSGRRGQMSVQFFSYATLKSMDEELAEEFDLDHPDRRWLWPQTGEVFWQGLYERERSMRQHEKERRKQQSREKIQRIKSRARQKTLGKYIKPPPDDTVVSNDTTTVDL
;
A
#
# COMPACT_ATOMS: atom_id res chain seq x y z
N MET A 1 -15.78 -38.95 37.33
CA MET A 1 -17.06 -39.26 36.66
C MET A 1 -18.05 -38.25 37.16
N GLU A 2 -18.04 -37.09 36.52
CA GLU A 2 -18.87 -35.94 36.89
C GLU A 2 -20.36 -36.20 36.55
N GLU A 3 -20.60 -37.03 35.55
CA GLU A 3 -21.88 -37.50 35.07
C GLU A 3 -22.69 -38.19 36.18
N ALA A 4 -22.02 -38.94 37.06
CA ALA A 4 -22.63 -39.62 38.19
C ALA A 4 -23.24 -38.62 39.20
N LEU A 5 -22.58 -37.48 39.41
CA LEU A 5 -23.05 -36.43 40.32
C LEU A 5 -24.29 -35.72 39.76
N VAL A 6 -24.33 -35.51 38.44
CA VAL A 6 -25.49 -34.95 37.75
C VAL A 6 -26.67 -35.93 37.78
N LEU A 7 -26.44 -37.22 37.53
CA LEU A 7 -27.48 -38.25 37.66
C LEU A 7 -28.05 -38.33 39.07
N GLN A 8 -27.21 -38.20 40.10
CA GLN A 8 -27.67 -38.12 41.49
C GLN A 8 -28.54 -36.88 41.74
N ALA A 9 -28.18 -35.72 41.17
CA ALA A 9 -28.97 -34.48 41.28
C ALA A 9 -30.36 -34.59 40.61
N LEU A 10 -30.50 -35.46 39.60
CA LEU A 10 -31.75 -35.71 38.89
C LEU A 10 -32.69 -36.71 39.61
N SER A 11 -32.19 -37.44 40.62
CA SER A 11 -32.99 -38.44 41.35
C SER A 11 -34.31 -37.91 41.94
N PRO A 12 -34.37 -36.70 42.53
CA PRO A 12 -35.63 -36.13 43.04
C PRO A 12 -36.66 -35.86 41.94
N LEU A 13 -36.21 -35.49 40.72
CA LEU A 13 -37.11 -35.34 39.58
C LEU A 13 -37.66 -36.70 39.16
N LEU A 14 -36.83 -37.73 39.10
CA LEU A 14 -37.27 -39.09 38.74
C LEU A 14 -38.38 -39.61 39.67
N GLN A 15 -38.28 -39.36 40.98
CA GLN A 15 -39.31 -39.74 41.96
C GLN A 15 -40.65 -39.03 41.71
N ARG A 16 -40.60 -37.75 41.33
CA ARG A 16 -41.81 -36.96 41.02
C ARG A 16 -42.55 -37.50 39.79
N TYR A 17 -41.82 -37.83 38.72
CA TYR A 17 -42.41 -38.42 37.50
C TYR A 17 -43.01 -39.81 37.73
N ARG A 18 -42.52 -40.58 38.72
CA ARG A 18 -43.11 -41.88 39.11
C ARG A 18 -44.40 -41.74 39.92
N SER A 19 -44.58 -40.63 40.65
CA SER A 19 -45.74 -40.41 41.52
C SER A 19 -46.97 -39.87 40.78
N GLU A 20 -46.77 -39.21 39.65
CA GLU A 20 -47.84 -38.67 38.80
C GLU A 20 -48.29 -39.79 37.83
N ASN A 21 -49.36 -40.53 38.17
CA ASN A 21 -49.96 -41.62 37.38
C ASN A 21 -50.25 -41.19 35.91
N SER A 22 -49.26 -41.26 35.04
CA SER A 22 -49.41 -41.01 33.61
C SER A 22 -48.57 -42.01 32.83
N ALA A 23 -49.23 -42.86 32.05
CA ALA A 23 -48.61 -43.80 31.14
C ALA A 23 -47.93 -43.11 29.92
N GLN A 24 -47.47 -41.86 30.05
CA GLN A 24 -47.15 -41.01 28.89
C GLN A 24 -45.90 -40.12 28.99
N SER A 25 -45.09 -40.13 30.06
CA SER A 25 -43.85 -39.33 30.08
C SER A 25 -42.72 -39.94 30.91
N GLU A 26 -41.74 -40.55 30.24
CA GLU A 26 -40.50 -41.01 30.86
C GLU A 26 -39.39 -39.94 30.74
N LEU A 27 -38.70 -39.66 31.84
CA LEU A 27 -37.52 -38.78 31.84
C LEU A 27 -36.36 -39.48 31.11
N LYS A 28 -35.95 -38.91 29.97
CA LYS A 28 -34.78 -39.36 29.21
C LYS A 28 -33.61 -38.41 29.42
N VAL A 29 -32.45 -38.95 29.74
CA VAL A 29 -31.21 -38.19 29.95
C VAL A 29 -30.23 -38.59 28.87
N LYS A 30 -29.83 -37.62 28.05
CA LYS A 30 -28.81 -37.81 27.02
C LYS A 30 -27.52 -37.11 27.46
N ILE A 31 -26.45 -37.87 27.55
CA ILE A 31 -25.14 -37.38 28.00
C ILE A 31 -24.24 -37.22 26.78
N PHE A 32 -23.71 -36.01 26.63
CA PHE A 32 -22.76 -35.66 25.58
C PHE A 32 -21.39 -35.41 26.21
N THR A 33 -20.46 -36.32 25.94
CA THR A 33 -19.04 -36.18 26.29
C THR A 33 -18.20 -36.75 25.15
N GLY A 34 -16.94 -36.33 25.02
CA GLY A 34 -16.02 -36.80 23.97
C GLY A 34 -15.77 -38.31 23.99
N ASN A 35 -14.91 -38.83 23.10
CA ASN A 35 -14.69 -40.27 22.87
C ASN A 35 -14.65 -41.11 24.17
N ILE A 36 -15.75 -41.80 24.46
CA ILE A 36 -15.88 -42.68 25.61
C ILE A 36 -15.49 -44.11 25.21
N THR A 37 -14.80 -44.82 26.10
CA THR A 37 -14.58 -46.27 25.97
C THR A 37 -15.81 -47.08 26.41
N GLU A 38 -16.03 -48.25 25.82
CA GLU A 38 -17.15 -49.14 26.18
C GLU A 38 -17.24 -49.46 27.69
N LYS A 39 -16.09 -49.51 28.39
CA LYS A 39 -16.02 -49.68 29.85
C LYS A 39 -16.70 -48.55 30.62
N HIS A 40 -16.56 -47.32 30.14
CA HIS A 40 -17.15 -46.15 30.78
C HIS A 40 -18.65 -46.03 30.48
N ARG A 41 -19.10 -46.46 29.29
CA ARG A 41 -20.54 -46.63 28.98
C ARG A 41 -21.20 -47.62 29.94
N MET A 42 -20.58 -48.79 30.14
CA MET A 42 -21.07 -49.82 31.08
C MET A 42 -21.07 -49.33 32.54
N ALA A 43 -20.06 -48.56 32.94
CA ALA A 43 -20.00 -47.98 34.28
C ALA A 43 -21.12 -46.94 34.50
N LEU A 44 -21.40 -46.10 33.50
CA LEU A 44 -22.48 -45.13 33.53
C LEU A 44 -23.87 -45.79 33.61
N GLU A 45 -24.10 -46.87 32.86
CA GLU A 45 -25.34 -47.65 32.94
C GLU A 45 -25.53 -48.26 34.35
N SER A 46 -24.46 -48.78 34.94
CA SER A 46 -24.46 -49.29 36.33
C SER A 46 -24.80 -48.21 37.36
N VAL A 47 -24.23 -47.00 37.21
CA VAL A 47 -24.53 -45.85 38.08
C VAL A 47 -25.97 -45.37 37.88
N ALA A 48 -26.47 -45.32 36.66
CA ALA A 48 -27.85 -44.94 36.38
C ALA A 48 -28.85 -45.90 37.05
N LEU A 49 -28.60 -47.21 36.96
CA LEU A 49 -29.42 -48.24 37.62
C LEU A 49 -29.38 -48.12 39.15
N SER A 50 -28.21 -47.82 39.75
CA SER A 50 -28.08 -47.68 41.21
C SER A 50 -28.78 -46.43 41.76
N VAL A 51 -28.83 -45.34 40.99
CA VAL A 51 -29.60 -44.12 41.30
C VAL A 51 -31.11 -44.31 41.05
N GLY A 52 -31.49 -45.37 40.34
CA GLY A 52 -32.86 -45.81 40.17
C GLY A 52 -33.47 -45.51 38.79
N PHE A 53 -32.69 -45.11 37.79
CA PHE A 53 -33.21 -44.93 36.41
C PHE A 53 -33.57 -46.28 35.76
N PRO A 54 -34.63 -46.35 34.94
CA PRO A 54 -34.94 -47.56 34.18
C PRO A 54 -33.90 -47.80 33.07
N ARG A 55 -33.75 -49.06 32.65
CA ARG A 55 -32.77 -49.44 31.63
C ARG A 55 -33.09 -48.72 30.32
N GLY A 56 -32.09 -48.07 29.73
CA GLY A 56 -32.24 -47.29 28.50
C GLY A 56 -32.75 -45.85 28.68
N ALA A 57 -33.00 -45.38 29.91
CA ALA A 57 -33.38 -43.99 30.16
C ALA A 57 -32.20 -43.00 30.11
N VAL A 58 -30.98 -43.49 30.31
CA VAL A 58 -29.74 -42.73 30.19
C VAL A 58 -28.99 -43.23 28.96
N GLU A 59 -28.78 -42.35 27.98
CA GLU A 59 -28.13 -42.66 26.71
C GLU A 59 -26.90 -41.78 26.52
N HIS A 60 -25.78 -42.39 26.10
CA HIS A 60 -24.61 -41.63 25.66
C HIS A 60 -24.73 -41.36 24.16
N VAL A 61 -24.47 -40.10 23.76
CA VAL A 61 -24.57 -39.66 22.38
C VAL A 61 -23.18 -39.33 21.84
N ALA A 62 -22.85 -39.89 20.67
CA ALA A 62 -21.58 -39.67 19.99
C ALA A 62 -21.39 -38.20 19.55
N ALA A 63 -20.13 -37.80 19.36
CA ALA A 63 -19.74 -36.43 19.03
C ALA A 63 -20.39 -35.89 17.74
N GLU A 64 -20.69 -36.77 16.79
CA GLU A 64 -21.21 -36.44 15.45
C GLU A 64 -22.68 -35.98 15.46
N ASP A 65 -23.44 -36.25 16.53
CA ASP A 65 -24.89 -35.96 16.63
C ASP A 65 -25.24 -34.77 17.55
N LYS A 66 -24.26 -33.91 17.89
CA LYS A 66 -24.41 -32.81 18.87
C LYS A 66 -25.57 -31.85 18.55
N ASP A 67 -25.71 -31.43 17.30
CA ASP A 67 -26.72 -30.43 16.92
C ASP A 67 -28.13 -31.03 16.90
N ASN A 68 -28.27 -32.30 16.53
CA ASN A 68 -29.52 -33.06 16.62
C ASN A 68 -29.94 -33.28 18.09
N LEU A 69 -28.96 -33.52 18.97
CA LEU A 69 -29.17 -33.62 20.41
C LEU A 69 -29.71 -32.32 21.01
N LEU A 70 -29.06 -31.19 20.74
CA LEU A 70 -29.50 -29.89 21.27
C LEU A 70 -30.87 -29.50 20.72
N GLY A 71 -31.19 -29.83 19.46
CA GLY A 71 -32.52 -29.58 18.88
C GLY A 71 -33.64 -30.30 19.62
N THR A 72 -33.40 -31.54 20.06
CA THR A 72 -34.41 -32.40 20.72
C THR A 72 -34.49 -32.23 22.24
N ALA A 73 -33.51 -31.60 22.88
CA ALA A 73 -33.50 -31.38 24.32
C ALA A 73 -34.51 -30.31 24.76
N ASP A 74 -35.14 -30.50 25.92
CA ASP A 74 -35.97 -29.46 26.57
C ASP A 74 -35.15 -28.51 27.46
N LEU A 75 -34.10 -29.06 28.07
CA LEU A 75 -33.22 -28.42 29.05
C LEU A 75 -31.79 -28.89 28.80
N VAL A 76 -30.82 -27.97 28.91
CA VAL A 76 -29.39 -28.29 28.79
C VAL A 76 -28.68 -27.99 30.12
N ILE A 77 -28.05 -29.02 30.69
CA ILE A 77 -27.23 -28.89 31.89
C ILE A 77 -25.77 -28.97 31.44
N TYR A 78 -25.03 -27.89 31.67
CA TYR A 78 -23.59 -27.89 31.57
C TYR A 78 -23.00 -28.10 32.96
N TYR A 79 -22.01 -28.96 33.07
CA TYR A 79 -21.33 -29.27 34.32
C TYR A 79 -19.82 -29.35 34.05
N SER A 80 -19.03 -28.70 34.90
CA SER A 80 -17.57 -28.78 34.93
C SER A 80 -17.12 -28.46 36.36
N CYS A 81 -16.23 -29.27 36.92
CA CYS A 81 -15.63 -28.97 38.24
C CYS A 81 -14.45 -27.99 38.15
N LEU A 82 -13.86 -27.83 36.97
CA LEU A 82 -12.68 -27.02 36.73
C LEU A 82 -13.08 -25.63 36.20
N GLU A 83 -12.22 -24.64 36.40
CA GLU A 83 -12.41 -23.36 35.71
C GLU A 83 -12.14 -23.54 34.22
N GLU A 84 -13.00 -22.97 33.40
CA GLU A 84 -12.86 -22.96 31.95
C GLU A 84 -12.14 -21.69 31.51
N GLN A 85 -11.22 -21.81 30.55
CA GLN A 85 -10.51 -20.65 30.00
C GLN A 85 -11.39 -19.85 29.04
N LEU A 86 -12.31 -20.52 28.35
CA LEU A 86 -13.19 -19.95 27.34
C LEU A 86 -14.65 -20.23 27.69
N PHE A 87 -15.54 -19.35 27.26
CA PHE A 87 -16.97 -19.58 27.45
C PHE A 87 -17.41 -20.81 26.62
N PRO A 88 -18.08 -21.81 27.22
CA PRO A 88 -18.39 -23.05 26.51
C PRO A 88 -19.33 -22.82 25.32
N SER A 89 -18.89 -23.20 24.11
CA SER A 89 -19.65 -23.00 22.87
C SER A 89 -21.01 -23.71 22.87
N VAL A 90 -21.14 -24.82 23.60
CA VAL A 90 -22.40 -25.56 23.78
C VAL A 90 -23.49 -24.71 24.45
N LEU A 91 -23.11 -23.78 25.34
CA LEU A 91 -24.07 -22.90 26.00
C LEU A 91 -24.63 -21.87 25.02
N VAL A 92 -23.78 -21.29 24.17
CA VAL A 92 -24.19 -20.37 23.11
C VAL A 92 -25.18 -21.04 22.16
N GLN A 93 -24.89 -22.27 21.74
CA GLN A 93 -25.76 -23.06 20.86
C GLN A 93 -27.10 -23.36 21.53
N ALA A 94 -27.09 -23.83 22.79
CA ALA A 94 -28.31 -24.13 23.54
C ALA A 94 -29.20 -22.89 23.73
N MET A 95 -28.62 -21.75 24.11
CA MET A 95 -29.35 -20.49 24.26
C MET A 95 -29.92 -20.01 22.91
N SER A 96 -29.16 -20.14 21.83
CA SER A 96 -29.61 -19.77 20.47
C SER A 96 -30.82 -20.60 20.00
N LEU A 97 -30.88 -21.86 20.43
CA LEU A 97 -31.99 -22.78 20.19
C LEU A 97 -33.14 -22.63 21.22
N GLU A 98 -33.11 -21.58 22.03
CA GLU A 98 -34.14 -21.29 23.05
C GLU A 98 -34.28 -22.40 24.09
N LYS A 99 -33.18 -23.08 24.42
CA LYS A 99 -33.14 -24.09 25.47
C LYS A 99 -32.81 -23.45 26.80
N LEU A 100 -33.48 -23.89 27.86
CA LEU A 100 -33.14 -23.44 29.20
C LEU A 100 -31.78 -24.03 29.60
N VAL A 101 -30.81 -23.16 29.83
CA VAL A 101 -29.45 -23.52 30.23
C VAL A 101 -29.30 -23.46 31.74
N ILE A 102 -28.73 -24.53 32.32
CA ILE A 102 -28.28 -24.60 33.70
C ILE A 102 -26.77 -24.83 33.70
N ALA A 103 -26.00 -23.99 34.37
CA ALA A 103 -24.54 -24.06 34.36
C ALA A 103 -23.91 -23.77 35.75
N PRO A 104 -22.71 -24.28 36.05
CA PRO A 104 -22.00 -23.94 37.27
C PRO A 104 -21.59 -22.46 37.30
N ASP A 105 -21.46 -21.91 38.49
CA ASP A 105 -21.13 -20.51 38.75
C ASP A 105 -19.65 -20.13 38.53
N LEU A 106 -19.03 -20.72 37.50
CA LEU A 106 -17.63 -20.48 37.08
C LEU A 106 -17.42 -19.03 36.67
N ALA A 107 -16.19 -18.52 36.80
CA ALA A 107 -15.89 -17.12 36.58
C ALA A 107 -16.23 -16.66 35.15
N ILE A 108 -15.83 -17.44 34.14
CA ILE A 108 -16.12 -17.14 32.74
C ILE A 108 -17.61 -17.26 32.41
N ILE A 109 -18.33 -18.19 33.06
CA ILE A 109 -19.76 -18.38 32.84
C ILE A 109 -20.55 -17.22 33.46
N ARG A 110 -20.21 -16.82 34.69
CA ARG A 110 -20.82 -15.68 35.39
C ARG A 110 -20.60 -14.34 34.67
N LYS A 111 -19.52 -14.21 33.90
CA LYS A 111 -19.27 -13.02 33.07
C LYS A 111 -20.38 -12.82 32.01
N HIS A 112 -20.99 -13.92 31.53
CA HIS A 112 -21.91 -13.90 30.39
C HIS A 112 -23.34 -14.38 30.74
N ILE A 113 -23.51 -15.17 31.80
CA ILE A 113 -24.80 -15.65 32.29
C ILE A 113 -25.15 -14.98 33.61
N ASN A 114 -26.29 -14.29 33.62
CA ASN A 114 -26.93 -13.71 34.79
C ASN A 114 -28.00 -14.67 35.30
N ASP A 115 -27.80 -15.18 36.51
CA ASP A 115 -28.70 -16.15 37.14
C ASP A 115 -30.14 -15.63 37.20
N GLY A 116 -31.08 -16.45 36.73
CA GLY A 116 -32.52 -16.13 36.69
C GLY A 116 -32.94 -15.16 35.58
N VAL A 117 -32.01 -14.66 34.77
CA VAL A 117 -32.30 -13.72 33.67
C VAL A 117 -32.15 -14.39 32.31
N ASN A 118 -30.94 -14.84 31.98
CA ASN A 118 -30.62 -15.44 30.66
C ASN A 118 -30.16 -16.91 30.77
N GLY A 119 -30.06 -17.42 32.00
CA GLY A 119 -29.76 -18.82 32.34
C GLY A 119 -29.92 -19.04 33.84
N LEU A 120 -29.70 -20.27 34.30
CA LEU A 120 -29.70 -20.61 35.73
C LEU A 120 -28.32 -21.05 36.16
N LEU A 121 -27.84 -20.52 37.28
CA LEU A 121 -26.53 -20.86 37.84
C LEU A 121 -26.68 -21.69 39.12
N PHE A 122 -25.73 -22.60 39.34
CA PHE A 122 -25.62 -23.33 40.60
C PHE A 122 -24.17 -23.32 41.12
N PRO A 123 -23.95 -23.35 42.44
CA PRO A 123 -22.61 -23.43 42.99
C PRO A 123 -21.91 -24.73 42.58
N ARG A 124 -20.74 -24.65 41.95
CA ARG A 124 -20.03 -25.82 41.37
C ARG A 124 -19.78 -27.00 42.34
N LYS A 125 -19.69 -26.74 43.65
CA LYS A 125 -19.44 -27.77 44.69
C LYS A 125 -20.72 -28.27 45.37
N ASN A 126 -21.89 -27.72 45.02
CA ASN A 126 -23.15 -28.00 45.72
C ASN A 126 -24.18 -28.64 44.80
N ILE A 127 -24.12 -29.97 44.71
CA ILE A 127 -25.04 -30.80 43.93
C ILE A 127 -26.48 -30.70 44.46
N GLY A 128 -26.64 -30.48 45.77
CA GLY A 128 -27.95 -30.26 46.38
C GLY A 128 -28.65 -29.02 45.83
N MET A 129 -27.90 -27.96 45.55
CA MET A 129 -28.43 -26.76 44.90
C MET A 129 -28.81 -27.01 43.43
N LEU A 130 -28.03 -27.81 42.70
CA LEU A 130 -28.40 -28.23 41.34
C LEU A 130 -29.76 -28.94 41.34
N ALA A 131 -30.00 -29.87 42.27
CA ALA A 131 -31.28 -30.55 42.42
C ALA A 131 -32.44 -29.58 42.72
N GLN A 132 -32.22 -28.56 43.54
CA GLN A 132 -33.22 -27.53 43.82
C GLN A 132 -33.53 -26.65 42.60
N VAL A 133 -32.50 -26.24 41.86
CA VAL A 133 -32.66 -25.46 40.62
C VAL A 133 -33.47 -26.27 39.60
N LEU A 134 -33.17 -27.56 39.47
CA LEU A 134 -33.89 -28.49 38.59
C LEU A 134 -35.37 -28.65 38.96
N LEU A 135 -35.69 -28.77 40.25
CA LEU A 135 -37.07 -28.85 40.74
C LEU A 135 -37.87 -27.56 40.50
N ARG A 136 -37.21 -26.40 40.40
CA ARG A 136 -37.84 -25.12 40.02
C ARG A 136 -37.96 -24.95 38.51
N ALA A 137 -36.98 -25.47 37.77
CA ALA A 137 -36.92 -25.40 36.32
C ALA A 137 -37.98 -26.29 35.64
N VAL A 138 -38.43 -27.37 36.30
CA VAL A 138 -39.38 -28.35 35.75
C VAL A 138 -40.68 -28.40 36.58
N SER A 139 -41.83 -28.27 35.92
CA SER A 139 -43.17 -28.38 36.50
C SER A 139 -44.11 -29.17 35.58
N ASN A 140 -44.90 -30.12 36.12
CA ASN A 140 -45.85 -30.94 35.38
C ASN A 140 -45.23 -31.57 34.11
N SER A 141 -44.10 -32.24 34.29
CA SER A 141 -43.35 -32.91 33.23
C SER A 141 -42.83 -32.03 32.07
N LYS A 142 -42.80 -30.69 32.24
CA LYS A 142 -42.29 -29.73 31.24
C LYS A 142 -41.44 -28.64 31.89
N VAL A 143 -40.68 -27.89 31.09
CA VAL A 143 -40.00 -26.67 31.56
C VAL A 143 -41.03 -25.68 32.09
N SER A 144 -40.81 -25.14 33.28
CA SER A 144 -41.73 -24.21 33.94
C SER A 144 -41.89 -22.92 33.13
N LEU A 145 -43.01 -22.21 33.31
CA LEU A 145 -43.26 -20.93 32.63
C LEU A 145 -42.15 -19.90 32.93
N SER A 146 -41.61 -19.92 34.14
CA SER A 146 -40.44 -19.09 34.50
C SER A 146 -39.20 -19.51 33.72
N GLY A 147 -38.95 -20.82 33.59
CA GLY A 147 -37.85 -21.36 32.80
C GLY A 147 -37.94 -21.02 31.31
N GLN A 148 -39.14 -21.06 30.72
CA GLN A 148 -39.36 -20.66 29.33
C GLN A 148 -39.06 -19.18 29.10
N LYS A 149 -39.47 -18.30 30.03
CA LYS A 149 -39.12 -16.86 29.97
C LYS A 149 -37.62 -16.65 30.01
N ILE A 150 -36.91 -17.34 30.91
CA ILE A 150 -35.45 -17.28 31.01
C ILE A 150 -34.79 -17.77 29.72
N ALA A 151 -35.29 -18.86 29.12
CA ALA A 151 -34.77 -19.38 27.85
C ALA A 151 -34.97 -18.38 26.69
N SER A 152 -36.13 -17.72 26.61
CA SER A 152 -36.40 -16.69 25.59
C SER A 152 -35.48 -15.47 25.73
N ALA A 153 -35.21 -15.03 26.97
CA ALA A 153 -34.23 -13.98 27.25
C ALA A 153 -32.79 -14.44 26.95
N GLY A 154 -32.47 -15.70 27.21
CA GLY A 154 -31.23 -16.36 26.83
C GLY A 154 -30.99 -16.30 25.32
N LYS A 155 -32.00 -16.61 24.51
CA LYS A 155 -31.93 -16.50 23.04
C LYS A 155 -31.65 -15.08 22.55
N ALA A 156 -32.35 -14.09 23.11
CA ALA A 156 -32.12 -12.69 22.77
C ALA A 156 -30.69 -12.25 23.13
N HIS A 157 -30.18 -12.71 24.27
CA HIS A 157 -28.81 -12.43 24.70
C HIS A 157 -27.75 -13.13 23.84
N ALA A 158 -27.96 -14.42 23.52
CA ALA A 158 -27.05 -15.22 22.71
C ALA A 158 -26.81 -14.63 21.32
N LYS A 159 -27.83 -13.96 20.75
CA LYS A 159 -27.76 -13.31 19.44
C LYS A 159 -26.61 -12.32 19.32
N ASN A 160 -26.25 -11.60 20.38
CA ASN A 160 -25.17 -10.59 20.35
C ASN A 160 -24.08 -10.87 21.39
N LEU A 161 -24.00 -12.13 21.85
CA LEU A 161 -23.02 -12.52 22.84
C LEU A 161 -21.61 -12.32 22.29
N MET A 162 -20.73 -11.70 23.09
CA MET A 162 -19.32 -11.43 22.78
C MET A 162 -19.07 -10.54 21.56
N ALA A 163 -20.08 -9.83 21.04
CA ALA A 163 -19.92 -8.97 19.87
C ALA A 163 -18.84 -7.90 20.10
N SER A 164 -18.92 -7.20 21.23
CA SER A 164 -18.00 -6.11 21.55
C SER A 164 -16.57 -6.61 21.71
N GLU A 165 -16.36 -7.65 22.53
CA GLU A 165 -15.02 -8.18 22.78
C GLU A 165 -14.37 -8.73 21.49
N THR A 166 -15.17 -9.35 20.63
CA THR A 166 -14.68 -9.90 19.36
C THR A 166 -14.29 -8.77 18.38
N ILE A 167 -15.12 -7.75 18.23
CA ILE A 167 -14.88 -6.62 17.32
C ILE A 167 -13.65 -5.83 17.77
N GLU A 168 -13.54 -5.52 19.06
CA GLU A 168 -12.38 -4.79 19.61
C GLU A 168 -11.11 -5.63 19.52
N GLY A 169 -11.18 -6.93 19.84
CA GLY A 169 -10.05 -7.84 19.71
C GLY A 169 -9.56 -7.96 18.27
N TYR A 170 -10.47 -8.05 17.31
CA TYR A 170 -10.12 -8.12 15.89
C TYR A 170 -9.52 -6.81 15.37
N ALA A 171 -10.07 -5.65 15.77
CA ALA A 171 -9.49 -4.35 15.43
C ALA A 171 -8.07 -4.19 15.97
N MET A 172 -7.82 -4.64 17.20
CA MET A 172 -6.49 -4.64 17.81
C MET A 172 -5.52 -5.59 17.10
N LEU A 173 -6.00 -6.76 16.69
CA LEU A 173 -5.21 -7.70 15.89
C LEU A 173 -4.82 -7.10 14.55
N LEU A 174 -5.78 -6.49 13.83
CA LEU A 174 -5.52 -5.83 12.54
C LEU A 174 -4.48 -4.72 12.67
N LYS A 175 -4.56 -3.89 13.72
CA LYS A 175 -3.57 -2.84 14.01
C LYS A 175 -2.14 -3.40 14.14
N ASN A 176 -2.00 -4.59 14.72
CA ASN A 176 -0.70 -5.20 14.98
C ASN A 176 -0.17 -6.02 13.79
N VAL A 177 -1.06 -6.62 13.01
CA VAL A 177 -0.70 -7.49 11.87
C VAL A 177 -0.49 -6.67 10.60
N VAL A 178 -1.32 -5.66 10.35
CA VAL A 178 -1.25 -4.82 9.14
C VAL A 178 -0.25 -3.69 9.38
N LYS A 179 0.93 -3.81 8.77
CA LYS A 179 1.92 -2.72 8.73
C LYS A 179 1.48 -1.68 7.72
N LEU A 180 0.74 -0.68 8.17
CA LEU A 180 0.41 0.47 7.36
C LEU A 180 1.65 1.34 7.16
N PRO A 181 1.87 1.91 5.96
CA PRO A 181 2.88 2.94 5.75
C PRO A 181 2.68 4.09 6.73
N THR A 182 3.77 4.67 7.23
CA THR A 182 3.78 5.75 8.23
C THR A 182 3.04 7.01 7.77
N ASP A 183 2.88 7.19 6.46
CA ASP A 183 2.13 8.27 5.82
C ASP A 183 0.62 7.99 5.64
N ALA A 184 0.16 6.77 5.94
CA ALA A 184 -1.25 6.43 5.91
C ALA A 184 -1.95 6.96 7.17
N LEU A 185 -3.19 7.45 7.02
CA LEU A 185 -4.03 7.77 8.17
C LEU A 185 -4.11 6.53 9.07
N SER A 186 -3.68 6.68 10.32
CA SER A 186 -3.77 5.60 11.28
C SER A 186 -5.23 5.21 11.45
N PRO A 187 -5.58 3.91 11.41
CA PRO A 187 -6.94 3.47 11.65
C PRO A 187 -7.36 3.92 13.05
N LEU A 188 -8.64 4.24 13.19
CA LEU A 188 -9.24 4.56 14.49
C LEU A 188 -8.88 3.46 15.50
N THR A 189 -8.56 3.89 16.71
CA THR A 189 -8.29 2.99 17.81
C THR A 189 -9.54 2.18 18.16
N ALA A 190 -9.37 1.00 18.76
CA ALA A 190 -10.51 0.15 19.14
C ALA A 190 -11.50 0.90 20.05
N ASP A 191 -11.02 1.86 20.85
CA ASP A 191 -11.82 2.70 21.74
C ASP A 191 -12.72 3.70 20.98
N GLU A 192 -12.32 4.13 19.78
CA GLU A 192 -13.02 5.11 18.96
C GLU A 192 -14.11 4.48 18.07
N ILE A 193 -14.23 3.15 18.02
CA ILE A 193 -15.31 2.49 17.28
C ILE A 193 -16.67 2.87 17.91
N PRO A 194 -17.66 3.36 17.13
CA PRO A 194 -18.97 3.74 17.66
C PRO A 194 -19.63 2.61 18.45
N LEU A 195 -20.20 2.93 19.62
CA LEU A 195 -20.83 1.96 20.51
C LEU A 195 -21.91 1.11 19.81
N ALA A 196 -22.69 1.72 18.90
CA ALA A 196 -23.71 1.05 18.10
C ALA A 196 -23.17 0.00 17.11
N LEU A 197 -21.86 0.02 16.82
CA LEU A 197 -21.18 -1.00 16.03
C LEU A 197 -20.56 -2.10 16.91
N LYS A 198 -20.25 -1.80 18.18
CA LYS A 198 -19.67 -2.74 19.14
C LYS A 198 -20.72 -3.66 19.77
N GLN A 199 -21.93 -3.17 20.00
CA GLN A 199 -22.93 -3.89 20.82
C GLN A 199 -23.67 -5.01 20.09
N GLU A 200 -23.77 -4.96 18.76
CA GLU A 200 -24.58 -5.91 18.00
C GLU A 200 -23.91 -6.32 16.71
N TRP A 201 -24.06 -7.60 16.35
CA TRP A 201 -23.69 -8.05 15.02
C TRP A 201 -24.67 -7.49 13.99
N LYS A 202 -24.16 -7.17 12.79
CA LYS A 202 -24.98 -6.69 11.67
C LYS A 202 -25.70 -7.83 10.97
N TRP A 203 -26.54 -8.56 11.72
CA TRP A 203 -27.31 -9.71 11.25
C TRP A 203 -28.16 -9.44 10.01
N HIS A 204 -28.66 -8.21 9.86
CA HIS A 204 -29.46 -7.78 8.70
C HIS A 204 -28.72 -7.93 7.36
N LEU A 205 -27.39 -7.93 7.35
CA LEU A 205 -26.59 -8.17 6.15
C LEU A 205 -26.74 -9.61 5.63
N PHE A 206 -27.27 -10.52 6.45
CA PHE A 206 -27.52 -11.92 6.11
C PHE A 206 -29.02 -12.23 5.95
N ASP A 207 -29.89 -11.21 5.96
CA ASP A 207 -31.33 -11.41 5.85
C ASP A 207 -31.73 -12.08 4.53
N ASP A 208 -31.02 -11.75 3.45
CA ASP A 208 -31.22 -12.29 2.11
C ASP A 208 -30.81 -13.75 1.98
N VAL A 209 -30.18 -14.34 3.00
CA VAL A 209 -29.58 -15.69 2.95
C VAL A 209 -30.25 -16.67 3.91
N LYS A 210 -31.34 -16.23 4.56
CA LYS A 210 -32.14 -17.04 5.48
C LYS A 210 -32.69 -18.31 4.82
N HIS A 211 -32.87 -18.34 3.50
CA HIS A 211 -33.35 -19.51 2.75
C HIS A 211 -32.34 -20.66 2.70
N LEU A 212 -31.03 -20.40 2.83
CA LEU A 212 -29.99 -21.45 2.83
C LEU A 212 -30.06 -22.36 4.05
N HIS A 213 -30.71 -21.94 5.15
CA HIS A 213 -30.94 -22.78 6.33
C HIS A 213 -31.90 -23.96 6.10
N ARG A 214 -32.60 -24.01 4.95
CA ARG A 214 -33.44 -25.17 4.58
C ARG A 214 -32.67 -26.31 3.91
N VAL A 215 -31.37 -26.17 3.66
CA VAL A 215 -30.55 -27.24 3.08
C VAL A 215 -30.20 -28.25 4.18
N ASN A 216 -30.54 -29.52 3.95
CA ASN A 216 -30.40 -30.64 4.89
C ASN A 216 -29.18 -30.59 5.83
N THR A 217 -29.48 -30.92 7.07
CA THR A 217 -28.70 -30.92 8.33
C THR A 217 -27.35 -31.67 8.36
N SER A 218 -26.76 -32.06 7.23
CA SER A 218 -25.51 -32.86 7.21
C SER A 218 -24.29 -32.15 6.62
N LEU A 219 -24.36 -30.84 6.33
CA LEU A 219 -23.31 -30.16 5.55
C LEU A 219 -22.59 -29.08 6.36
N SER A 220 -21.35 -29.42 6.70
CA SER A 220 -20.30 -28.59 7.33
C SER A 220 -20.37 -27.11 6.94
N GLY A 221 -20.26 -26.22 7.93
CA GLY A 221 -20.42 -24.75 7.79
C GLY A 221 -19.57 -24.11 6.68
N TYR A 222 -18.49 -24.77 6.26
CA TYR A 222 -17.70 -24.38 5.09
C TYR A 222 -18.51 -24.29 3.78
N LYS A 223 -19.46 -25.20 3.54
CA LYS A 223 -20.28 -25.17 2.31
C LYS A 223 -21.37 -24.10 2.34
N ILE A 224 -21.81 -23.68 3.53
CA ILE A 224 -22.73 -22.55 3.67
C ILE A 224 -21.98 -21.26 3.34
N LEU A 225 -20.75 -21.10 3.84
CA LEU A 225 -19.87 -19.98 3.47
C LEU A 225 -19.56 -19.96 1.97
N GLN A 226 -19.22 -21.11 1.38
CA GLN A 226 -18.95 -21.21 -0.05
C GLN A 226 -20.19 -20.89 -0.91
N LYS A 227 -21.39 -21.33 -0.50
CA LYS A 227 -22.64 -20.96 -1.18
C LYS A 227 -23.00 -19.50 -0.98
N LEU A 228 -22.76 -18.95 0.21
CA LEU A 228 -22.92 -17.53 0.52
C LEU A 228 -22.05 -16.69 -0.41
N GLU A 229 -20.77 -17.04 -0.55
CA GLU A 229 -19.85 -16.40 -1.49
C GLU A 229 -20.39 -16.51 -2.92
N GLN A 230 -20.81 -17.69 -3.37
CA GLN A 230 -21.35 -17.91 -4.72
C GLN A 230 -22.66 -17.14 -5.01
N GLU A 231 -23.63 -17.12 -4.08
CA GLU A 231 -24.88 -16.37 -4.21
C GLU A 231 -24.63 -14.86 -4.15
N TRP A 232 -23.69 -14.41 -3.31
CA TRP A 232 -23.24 -13.01 -3.26
C TRP A 232 -22.60 -12.58 -4.58
N HIS A 233 -21.72 -13.41 -5.16
CA HIS A 233 -21.12 -13.16 -6.48
C HIS A 233 -22.18 -13.15 -7.60
N SER A 234 -23.22 -13.99 -7.50
CA SER A 234 -24.30 -14.06 -8.50
C SER A 234 -25.24 -12.85 -8.42
N ASN A 235 -25.63 -12.41 -7.22
CA ASN A 235 -26.49 -11.24 -7.02
C ASN A 235 -25.81 -9.91 -7.41
N GLN A 236 -24.47 -9.83 -7.39
CA GLN A 236 -23.72 -8.71 -7.96
C GLN A 236 -23.88 -8.58 -9.49
N MET A 237 -24.13 -9.69 -10.20
CA MET A 237 -24.29 -9.68 -11.66
C MET A 237 -25.71 -9.28 -12.09
N GLU A 238 -26.74 -9.50 -11.27
CA GLU A 238 -28.15 -9.27 -11.65
C GLU A 238 -28.78 -7.97 -11.10
N ASN A 239 -28.35 -7.42 -9.95
CA ASN A 239 -28.98 -6.24 -9.34
C ASN A 239 -28.13 -4.96 -9.39
N SER A 240 -27.83 -4.49 -10.61
CA SER A 240 -27.23 -3.17 -10.85
C SER A 240 -28.23 -1.99 -10.75
N SER A 241 -29.50 -2.26 -10.43
CA SER A 241 -30.51 -1.23 -10.26
C SER A 241 -31.24 -1.36 -8.92
N LEU A 242 -31.08 -0.34 -8.08
CA LEU A 242 -31.78 -0.02 -6.83
C LEU A 242 -31.11 -0.47 -5.50
N SER A 243 -30.56 0.55 -4.82
CA SER A 243 -30.57 0.72 -3.36
C SER A 243 -29.49 0.09 -2.47
N THR A 244 -28.22 0.09 -2.87
CA THR A 244 -27.07 -0.12 -1.94
C THR A 244 -25.79 0.60 -2.37
N LYS A 245 -25.89 1.90 -2.72
CA LYS A 245 -24.74 2.71 -3.17
C LYS A 245 -23.66 2.99 -2.10
N ASN A 246 -23.86 2.66 -0.82
CA ASN A 246 -22.91 3.00 0.25
C ASN A 246 -22.05 1.82 0.78
N ILE A 247 -22.26 0.57 0.34
CA ILE A 247 -21.55 -0.60 0.89
C ILE A 247 -20.77 -1.38 -0.19
N ASN A 248 -21.19 -1.34 -1.45
CA ASN A 248 -20.54 -2.06 -2.57
C ASN A 248 -19.08 -1.62 -2.82
N ASP A 249 -18.75 -0.39 -2.45
CA ASP A 249 -17.42 0.18 -2.63
C ASP A 249 -16.39 -0.28 -1.58
N ALA A 250 -16.83 -0.98 -0.52
CA ALA A 250 -15.96 -1.46 0.56
C ALA A 250 -15.58 -2.95 0.45
N PHE A 251 -16.30 -3.73 -0.35
CA PHE A 251 -16.17 -5.21 -0.36
C PHE A 251 -15.92 -5.84 -1.74
N SER A 252 -15.66 -5.03 -2.78
CA SER A 252 -15.15 -5.55 -4.08
C SER A 252 -13.76 -6.20 -3.99
N ALA A 253 -13.17 -6.27 -2.78
CA ALA A 253 -11.91 -6.91 -2.45
C ALA A 253 -12.11 -8.33 -1.89
N ILE A 254 -12.98 -9.16 -2.49
CA ILE A 254 -13.06 -10.61 -2.22
C ILE A 254 -12.84 -11.35 -3.55
N ALA A 255 -11.69 -11.11 -4.16
CA ALA A 255 -11.07 -11.98 -5.17
C ALA A 255 -9.79 -12.64 -4.63
N TRP A 256 -9.54 -12.49 -3.32
CA TRP A 256 -8.26 -12.81 -2.66
C TRP A 256 -8.12 -14.27 -2.23
N GLU A 257 -9.23 -14.99 -2.03
CA GLU A 257 -9.18 -16.37 -1.51
C GLU A 257 -8.75 -17.37 -2.60
N GLU A 258 -9.24 -17.22 -3.84
CA GLU A 258 -8.82 -18.07 -4.99
C GLU A 258 -7.34 -17.90 -5.33
N GLN A 259 -6.81 -16.68 -5.25
CA GLN A 259 -5.42 -16.41 -5.55
C GLN A 259 -4.48 -16.91 -4.43
N ARG A 260 -4.87 -16.77 -3.16
CA ARG A 260 -4.14 -17.39 -2.03
C ARG A 260 -4.12 -18.91 -2.11
N VAL A 261 -5.22 -19.56 -2.50
CA VAL A 261 -5.27 -21.02 -2.62
C VAL A 261 -4.34 -21.51 -3.74
N ASN A 262 -4.31 -20.82 -4.87
CA ASN A 262 -3.41 -21.14 -5.98
C ASN A 262 -1.93 -20.88 -5.63
N GLU A 263 -1.62 -19.75 -4.97
CA GLU A 263 -0.27 -19.41 -4.52
C GLU A 263 0.23 -20.39 -3.45
N VAL A 264 -0.61 -20.80 -2.50
CA VAL A 264 -0.25 -21.80 -1.48
C VAL A 264 -0.04 -23.18 -2.10
N MET A 265 -0.82 -23.55 -3.12
CA MET A 265 -0.59 -24.79 -3.86
C MET A 265 0.72 -24.76 -4.68
N ASP A 266 1.05 -23.62 -5.30
CA ASP A 266 2.30 -23.47 -6.05
C ASP A 266 3.54 -23.42 -5.15
N ILE A 267 3.44 -22.78 -3.97
CA ILE A 267 4.50 -22.79 -2.96
C ILE A 267 4.70 -24.21 -2.42
N LYS A 268 3.62 -24.93 -2.13
CA LYS A 268 3.71 -26.31 -1.63
C LYS A 268 4.30 -27.26 -2.68
N ARG A 269 3.92 -27.11 -3.95
CA ARG A 269 4.50 -27.85 -5.07
C ARG A 269 6.00 -27.56 -5.24
N LYS A 270 6.41 -26.29 -5.13
CA LYS A 270 7.82 -25.89 -5.19
C LYS A 270 8.63 -26.42 -4.02
N MET A 271 8.09 -26.39 -2.79
CA MET A 271 8.77 -26.97 -1.64
C MET A 271 8.90 -28.49 -1.77
N GLU A 272 7.88 -29.20 -2.25
CA GLU A 272 7.95 -30.64 -2.50
C GLU A 272 8.96 -31.00 -3.61
N GLU A 273 9.08 -30.18 -4.65
CA GLU A 273 10.10 -30.34 -5.71
C GLU A 273 11.52 -30.02 -5.24
N ASP A 274 11.68 -29.02 -4.37
CA ASP A 274 12.97 -28.65 -3.79
C ASP A 274 13.43 -29.68 -2.74
N GLU A 275 12.53 -30.26 -1.95
CA GLU A 275 12.83 -31.35 -1.00
C GLU A 275 13.20 -32.67 -1.72
N LEU A 276 12.61 -32.92 -2.91
CA LEU A 276 12.97 -34.05 -3.78
C LEU A 276 14.34 -33.87 -4.43
N LYS A 277 14.78 -32.63 -4.68
CA LYS A 277 16.12 -32.31 -5.19
C LYS A 277 17.19 -32.41 -4.10
N ASP A 278 16.88 -31.97 -2.88
CA ASP A 278 17.85 -31.95 -1.77
C ASP A 278 18.21 -33.36 -1.25
N ARG A 279 17.32 -34.35 -1.46
CA ARG A 279 17.62 -35.76 -1.14
C ARG A 279 18.54 -36.45 -2.14
N ASN A 280 18.85 -35.82 -3.27
CA ASN A 280 19.53 -36.49 -4.38
C ASN A 280 20.94 -36.00 -4.69
N ASP A 281 21.52 -35.03 -3.97
CA ASP A 281 22.88 -34.56 -4.32
C ASP A 281 23.76 -34.20 -3.10
N GLN A 282 24.67 -35.12 -2.75
CA GLN A 282 26.12 -34.85 -2.65
C GLN A 282 26.91 -36.14 -2.35
N PRO A 283 28.20 -36.29 -2.78
CA PRO A 283 28.96 -35.67 -3.89
C PRO A 283 29.57 -36.76 -4.82
N HIS A 284 29.96 -36.54 -6.08
CA HIS A 284 31.13 -35.78 -6.57
C HIS A 284 31.05 -35.74 -8.10
N GLY A 285 31.09 -34.54 -8.70
CA GLY A 285 30.88 -34.34 -10.13
C GLY A 285 32.12 -33.92 -10.90
N THR A 286 32.50 -34.71 -11.92
CA THR A 286 33.62 -34.51 -12.84
C THR A 286 33.43 -33.30 -13.77
N TRP A 287 34.49 -32.87 -14.48
CA TRP A 287 34.49 -31.73 -15.40
C TRP A 287 33.40 -31.76 -16.50
N GLU A 288 32.90 -32.94 -16.90
CA GLU A 288 31.73 -33.05 -17.78
C GLU A 288 30.42 -32.48 -17.19
N GLU A 289 30.23 -32.56 -15.87
CA GLU A 289 29.09 -31.96 -15.18
C GLU A 289 29.21 -30.45 -15.07
N VAL A 290 30.42 -29.92 -14.92
CA VAL A 290 30.67 -28.47 -15.02
C VAL A 290 30.29 -27.99 -16.41
N TYR A 291 30.64 -28.71 -17.47
CA TYR A 291 30.27 -28.34 -18.83
C TYR A 291 28.77 -28.45 -19.09
N ARG A 292 28.10 -29.48 -18.53
CA ARG A 292 26.63 -29.60 -18.59
C ARG A 292 25.94 -28.51 -17.77
N ASN A 293 26.45 -28.15 -16.60
CA ASN A 293 25.91 -27.08 -15.76
C ASN A 293 26.14 -25.71 -16.38
N VAL A 294 27.27 -25.47 -17.05
CA VAL A 294 27.47 -24.26 -17.86
C VAL A 294 26.44 -24.19 -18.98
N LYS A 295 26.20 -25.29 -19.70
CA LYS A 295 25.14 -25.36 -20.73
C LYS A 295 23.72 -25.25 -20.15
N ARG A 296 23.49 -25.73 -18.94
CA ARG A 296 22.20 -25.66 -18.22
C ARG A 296 21.96 -24.25 -17.67
N VAL A 297 23.01 -23.56 -17.22
CA VAL A 297 23.01 -22.14 -16.85
C VAL A 297 22.87 -21.25 -18.09
N GLU A 298 23.44 -21.63 -19.22
CA GLU A 298 23.19 -20.97 -20.53
C GLU A 298 21.74 -21.15 -20.97
N ARG A 299 21.14 -22.33 -20.75
CA ARG A 299 19.71 -22.57 -20.97
C ARG A 299 18.83 -21.81 -19.98
N LEU A 300 19.17 -21.73 -18.69
CA LEU A 300 18.49 -20.90 -17.69
C LEU A 300 18.63 -19.40 -17.98
N LYS A 301 19.77 -18.97 -18.55
CA LYS A 301 19.94 -17.61 -19.10
C LYS A 301 19.04 -17.35 -20.31
N ASN A 302 18.72 -18.39 -21.08
CA ASN A 302 17.77 -18.35 -22.18
C ASN A 302 16.31 -18.61 -21.75
N GLU A 303 16.05 -19.18 -20.58
CA GLU A 303 14.71 -19.24 -19.97
C GLU A 303 14.35 -17.89 -19.31
N LEU A 304 15.35 -17.12 -18.86
CA LEU A 304 15.22 -15.66 -18.65
C LEU A 304 14.99 -14.87 -19.97
N HIS A 305 14.93 -15.55 -21.12
CA HIS A 305 14.49 -14.99 -22.42
C HIS A 305 13.11 -15.48 -22.85
N GLU A 306 12.31 -16.08 -21.96
CA GLU A 306 10.88 -15.80 -21.97
C GLU A 306 10.74 -14.32 -21.58
N ARG A 307 11.00 -13.43 -22.55
CA ARG A 307 10.72 -12.00 -22.42
C ARG A 307 9.25 -11.91 -22.04
N ASP A 308 8.99 -11.51 -20.80
CA ASP A 308 7.66 -11.25 -20.26
C ASP A 308 6.77 -10.71 -21.39
N ASP A 309 5.69 -11.40 -21.75
CA ASP A 309 4.77 -10.93 -22.80
C ASP A 309 4.37 -9.47 -22.53
N LYS A 310 4.28 -9.09 -21.26
CA LYS A 310 4.07 -7.73 -20.78
C LYS A 310 5.24 -6.76 -21.05
N GLU A 311 6.50 -7.20 -20.99
CA GLU A 311 7.65 -6.37 -21.40
C GLU A 311 7.60 -6.10 -22.90
N LEU A 312 7.28 -7.11 -23.71
CA LEU A 312 7.10 -6.98 -25.16
C LEU A 312 5.95 -6.04 -25.50
N GLU A 313 4.78 -6.20 -24.87
CA GLU A 313 3.63 -5.29 -25.02
C GLU A 313 4.00 -3.84 -24.71
N ARG A 314 4.81 -3.61 -23.66
CA ARG A 314 5.26 -2.26 -23.28
C ARG A 314 6.23 -1.64 -24.27
N THR A 315 7.13 -2.42 -24.87
CA THR A 315 8.06 -1.88 -25.87
C THR A 315 7.36 -1.32 -27.12
N GLY A 316 6.12 -1.73 -27.38
CA GLY A 316 5.29 -1.18 -28.47
C GLY A 316 4.47 0.07 -28.09
N GLN A 317 4.38 0.42 -26.81
CA GLN A 317 3.55 1.54 -26.34
C GLN A 317 4.33 2.86 -26.29
N PRO A 318 3.68 4.03 -26.47
CA PRO A 318 4.36 5.33 -26.36
C PRO A 318 4.64 5.76 -24.91
N LEU A 319 3.92 5.19 -23.94
CA LEU A 319 3.89 5.54 -22.51
C LEU A 319 3.98 4.29 -21.64
N CYS A 320 4.69 4.40 -20.51
CA CYS A 320 4.65 3.44 -19.40
C CYS A 320 4.52 4.22 -18.09
N ILE A 321 3.56 3.86 -17.24
CA ILE A 321 3.30 4.48 -15.94
C ILE A 321 3.87 3.59 -14.83
N TYR A 322 4.79 4.13 -14.04
CA TYR A 322 5.40 3.42 -12.93
C TYR A 322 4.62 3.65 -11.63
N GLU A 323 4.45 2.58 -10.86
CA GLU A 323 3.78 2.64 -9.56
C GLU A 323 4.77 2.29 -8.45
N PRO A 324 5.38 3.30 -7.78
CA PRO A 324 6.23 3.07 -6.62
C PRO A 324 5.42 2.51 -5.46
N PHE A 325 5.94 1.48 -4.80
CA PHE A 325 5.20 0.84 -3.71
C PHE A 325 6.10 0.26 -2.61
N PHE A 326 5.50 0.11 -1.42
CA PHE A 326 6.17 -0.35 -0.21
C PHE A 326 5.58 -1.68 0.25
N GLY A 327 6.30 -2.76 -0.02
CA GLY A 327 5.95 -4.06 0.53
C GLY A 327 4.59 -4.61 0.10
N GLU A 328 4.20 -5.72 0.74
CA GLU A 328 3.05 -6.52 0.34
C GLU A 328 1.70 -5.82 0.56
N GLY A 329 1.60 -4.98 1.57
CA GLY A 329 0.37 -4.25 1.91
C GLY A 329 -0.10 -3.25 0.85
N THR A 330 0.76 -2.91 -0.13
CA THR A 330 0.43 -1.99 -1.22
C THR A 330 0.03 -2.68 -2.52
N TRP A 331 0.27 -4.00 -2.64
CA TRP A 331 -0.04 -4.76 -3.85
C TRP A 331 -1.49 -4.66 -4.34
N PRO A 332 -2.52 -4.63 -3.47
CA PRO A 332 -3.92 -4.49 -3.90
C PRO A 332 -4.22 -3.23 -4.72
N PHE A 333 -3.42 -2.19 -4.57
CA PHE A 333 -3.63 -0.88 -5.18
C PHE A 333 -2.88 -0.70 -6.51
N LEU A 334 -2.10 -1.72 -6.90
CA LEU A 334 -1.28 -1.68 -8.10
C LEU A 334 -2.04 -2.26 -9.28
N HIS A 335 -1.88 -1.61 -10.43
CA HIS A 335 -2.50 -2.03 -11.67
C HIS A 335 -1.78 -3.26 -12.22
N GLN A 336 -2.52 -4.08 -12.98
CA GLN A 336 -2.03 -5.31 -13.59
C GLN A 336 -1.90 -5.23 -15.13
N SER A 337 -2.41 -4.15 -15.72
CA SER A 337 -2.37 -3.91 -17.17
C SER A 337 -0.97 -3.55 -17.65
N SER A 338 -0.69 -3.71 -18.95
CA SER A 338 0.65 -3.45 -19.49
C SER A 338 1.04 -1.97 -19.49
N LEU A 339 0.08 -1.04 -19.44
CA LEU A 339 0.38 0.40 -19.30
C LEU A 339 1.11 0.70 -17.99
N TYR A 340 0.93 -0.12 -16.95
CA TYR A 340 1.50 0.07 -15.63
C TYR A 340 2.64 -0.91 -15.33
N ARG A 341 3.61 -0.46 -14.55
CA ARG A 341 4.70 -1.31 -14.05
C ARG A 341 5.04 -0.95 -12.61
N GLY A 342 4.99 -1.94 -11.71
CA GLY A 342 5.30 -1.70 -10.31
C GLY A 342 6.80 -1.45 -10.09
N VAL A 343 7.12 -0.61 -9.11
CA VAL A 343 8.49 -0.35 -8.68
C VAL A 343 8.58 -0.60 -7.17
N GLY A 344 9.13 -1.75 -6.81
CA GLY A 344 9.31 -2.14 -5.41
C GLY A 344 10.50 -1.39 -4.80
N LEU A 345 10.25 -0.58 -3.78
CA LEU A 345 11.29 0.13 -3.04
C LEU A 345 12.07 -0.77 -2.06
N SER A 346 11.61 -2.02 -1.86
CA SER A 346 12.28 -3.04 -1.07
C SER A 346 12.31 -4.37 -1.81
N SER A 347 13.48 -5.00 -1.88
CA SER A 347 13.68 -6.33 -2.48
C SER A 347 12.81 -7.43 -1.84
N LYS A 348 12.49 -7.31 -0.55
CA LYS A 348 11.68 -8.29 0.20
C LYS A 348 10.17 -8.16 -0.03
N GLY A 349 9.74 -7.12 -0.74
CA GLY A 349 8.33 -6.76 -0.87
C GLY A 349 7.76 -6.90 -2.28
N ARG A 350 8.45 -7.59 -3.19
CA ARG A 350 8.04 -7.69 -4.61
C ARG A 350 6.88 -8.66 -4.78
N ARG A 351 5.94 -8.31 -5.66
CA ARG A 351 4.85 -9.20 -6.06
C ARG A 351 5.43 -10.46 -6.72
N PRO A 352 5.14 -11.67 -6.20
CA PRO A 352 5.58 -12.91 -6.82
C PRO A 352 5.05 -13.01 -8.26
N GLY A 353 5.91 -13.37 -9.21
CA GLY A 353 5.53 -13.56 -10.61
C GLY A 353 5.14 -12.29 -11.39
N ALA A 354 5.28 -11.10 -10.82
CA ALA A 354 5.05 -9.84 -11.53
C ALA A 354 6.36 -9.23 -12.07
N ASP A 355 6.29 -8.59 -13.24
CA ASP A 355 7.38 -7.81 -13.87
C ASP A 355 7.62 -6.44 -13.17
N ASP A 356 7.75 -6.47 -11.85
CA ASP A 356 8.03 -5.28 -11.06
C ASP A 356 9.53 -5.00 -11.01
N ILE A 357 9.90 -3.72 -11.12
CA ILE A 357 11.29 -3.27 -11.01
C ILE A 357 11.70 -3.26 -9.54
N ASP A 358 12.84 -3.89 -9.24
CA ASP A 358 13.50 -3.75 -7.95
C ASP A 358 14.34 -2.48 -7.92
N ALA A 359 13.85 -1.44 -7.24
CA ALA A 359 14.56 -0.18 -7.13
C ALA A 359 15.86 -0.32 -6.31
N SER A 360 15.85 -1.20 -5.29
CA SER A 360 16.97 -1.37 -4.35
C SER A 360 18.18 -2.08 -4.96
N SER A 361 17.95 -3.01 -5.89
CA SER A 361 19.04 -3.61 -6.68
C SER A 361 19.65 -2.65 -7.70
N ARG A 362 18.85 -1.71 -8.23
CA ARG A 362 19.31 -0.71 -9.19
C ARG A 362 20.02 0.46 -8.55
N LEU A 363 19.55 0.87 -7.38
CA LEU A 363 20.05 2.02 -6.65
C LEU A 363 20.42 1.58 -5.23
N PRO A 364 21.70 1.24 -4.98
CA PRO A 364 22.15 0.74 -3.68
C PRO A 364 21.84 1.68 -2.51
N LEU A 365 21.70 2.99 -2.76
CA LEU A 365 21.27 3.98 -1.76
C LEU A 365 19.95 3.57 -1.07
N LEU A 366 19.02 2.94 -1.80
CA LEU A 366 17.72 2.50 -1.28
C LEU A 366 17.79 1.21 -0.44
N ASN A 367 18.95 0.52 -0.38
CA ASN A 367 19.16 -0.56 0.58
C ASN A 367 19.22 -0.03 2.01
N ASN A 368 19.62 1.23 2.19
CA ASN A 368 19.58 1.90 3.48
C ASN A 368 18.12 2.30 3.78
N VAL A 369 17.57 1.73 4.85
CA VAL A 369 16.20 2.01 5.32
C VAL A 369 15.99 3.51 5.53
N TYR A 370 16.98 4.22 6.08
CA TYR A 370 16.92 5.65 6.27
C TYR A 370 16.58 6.37 4.95
N TYR A 371 17.40 6.19 3.90
CA TYR A 371 17.17 6.88 2.63
C TYR A 371 15.92 6.40 1.89
N ARG A 372 15.57 5.12 2.02
CA ARG A 372 14.32 4.61 1.47
C ARG A 372 13.11 5.34 2.05
N ASP A 373 13.12 5.63 3.36
CA ASP A 373 12.02 6.29 4.03
C ASP A 373 12.02 7.81 3.74
N ILE A 374 13.19 8.49 3.79
CA ILE A 374 13.21 9.95 3.56
C ILE A 374 12.91 10.33 2.10
N LEU A 375 13.32 9.51 1.13
CA LEU A 375 13.04 9.73 -0.29
C LEU A 375 11.62 9.32 -0.65
N GLY A 376 11.03 8.38 0.09
CA GLY A 376 9.68 7.89 -0.20
C GLY A 376 9.54 7.35 -1.62
N GLU A 377 8.42 7.66 -2.27
CA GLU A 377 8.16 7.32 -3.69
C GLU A 377 9.16 7.97 -4.66
N PHE A 378 9.79 9.09 -4.25
CA PHE A 378 10.78 9.80 -5.06
C PHE A 378 12.04 8.96 -5.33
N GLY A 379 12.36 8.02 -4.42
CA GLY A 379 13.47 7.08 -4.61
C GLY A 379 13.32 6.24 -5.89
N ALA A 380 12.08 5.95 -6.31
CA ALA A 380 11.82 5.25 -7.57
C ALA A 380 12.28 6.05 -8.78
N PHE A 381 12.19 7.39 -8.74
CA PHE A 381 12.59 8.24 -9.87
C PHE A 381 14.09 8.11 -10.12
N PHE A 382 14.89 8.16 -9.05
CA PHE A 382 16.34 7.98 -9.12
C PHE A 382 16.72 6.56 -9.57
N ALA A 383 16.04 5.54 -9.04
CA ALA A 383 16.33 4.15 -9.42
C ALA A 383 16.00 3.85 -10.91
N LEU A 384 14.96 4.48 -11.44
CA LEU A 384 14.61 4.36 -12.86
C LEU A 384 15.54 5.18 -13.76
N ALA A 385 15.85 6.41 -13.37
CA ALA A 385 16.73 7.28 -14.15
C ALA A 385 18.17 6.76 -14.21
N ASN A 386 18.62 6.05 -13.16
CA ASN A 386 19.92 5.39 -13.15
C ASN A 386 20.01 4.39 -14.30
N ARG A 387 20.75 4.75 -15.37
CA ARG A 387 20.87 3.96 -16.60
C ARG A 387 19.52 3.55 -17.19
N ILE A 388 18.67 4.56 -17.44
CA ILE A 388 17.29 4.43 -17.93
C ILE A 388 17.14 3.57 -19.19
N ASP A 389 18.12 3.60 -20.11
CA ASP A 389 18.13 2.83 -21.37
C ASP A 389 17.95 1.31 -21.17
N ARG A 390 18.33 0.81 -20.00
CA ARG A 390 18.25 -0.62 -19.67
C ARG A 390 16.84 -1.08 -19.30
N ILE A 391 15.93 -0.16 -18.96
CA ILE A 391 14.62 -0.50 -18.39
C ILE A 391 13.44 0.20 -19.07
N HIS A 392 13.66 1.39 -19.63
CA HIS A 392 12.61 2.23 -20.15
C HIS A 392 13.03 2.72 -21.53
N LYS A 393 12.28 2.30 -22.55
CA LYS A 393 12.55 2.62 -23.96
C LYS A 393 11.44 3.48 -24.57
N ASN A 394 10.37 3.73 -23.84
CA ASN A 394 9.22 4.49 -24.30
C ASN A 394 9.57 5.98 -24.40
N SER A 395 8.84 6.69 -25.25
CA SER A 395 9.01 8.14 -25.45
C SER A 395 8.48 8.98 -24.28
N TRP A 396 7.56 8.41 -23.51
CA TRP A 396 6.92 9.03 -22.36
C TRP A 396 6.98 8.11 -21.15
N ILE A 397 7.12 8.74 -19.99
CA ILE A 397 7.18 8.09 -18.68
C ILE A 397 6.15 8.75 -17.76
N GLY A 398 5.42 7.94 -17.02
CA GLY A 398 4.48 8.41 -16.02
C GLY A 398 4.74 7.79 -14.66
N PHE A 399 4.13 8.39 -13.64
CA PHE A 399 4.15 7.91 -12.28
C PHE A 399 2.75 8.00 -11.70
N GLN A 400 2.38 7.01 -10.91
CA GLN A 400 1.16 7.00 -10.13
C GLN A 400 1.47 6.51 -8.72
N SER A 401 1.15 7.32 -7.72
CA SER A 401 1.23 6.88 -6.34
C SER A 401 0.14 5.85 -6.06
N TRP A 402 0.48 4.78 -5.36
CA TRP A 402 -0.50 3.82 -4.83
C TRP A 402 -1.56 4.51 -3.94
N ARG A 403 -1.21 5.66 -3.33
CA ARG A 403 -2.13 6.50 -2.54
C ARG A 403 -3.25 7.09 -3.40
N ALA A 404 -2.98 7.40 -4.66
CA ALA A 404 -4.01 7.88 -5.58
C ALA A 404 -5.07 6.80 -5.83
N THR A 405 -4.66 5.55 -6.04
CA THR A 405 -5.59 4.41 -6.16
C THR A 405 -6.37 4.19 -4.87
N ALA A 406 -5.71 4.23 -3.71
CA ALA A 406 -6.38 4.09 -2.41
C ALA A 406 -7.46 5.17 -2.16
N ARG A 407 -7.30 6.35 -2.78
CA ARG A 407 -8.26 7.47 -2.72
C ARG A 407 -9.25 7.51 -3.89
N LYS A 408 -9.29 6.48 -4.75
CA LYS A 408 -10.13 6.43 -5.96
C LYS A 408 -9.88 7.61 -6.92
N ALA A 409 -8.64 8.07 -6.97
CA ALA A 409 -8.17 9.12 -7.86
C ALA A 409 -7.24 8.57 -8.97
N ASN A 410 -7.25 7.26 -9.21
CA ASN A 410 -6.55 6.62 -10.33
C ASN A 410 -7.25 6.90 -11.66
N LEU A 411 -6.50 6.76 -12.75
CA LEU A 411 -7.03 6.95 -14.10
C LEU A 411 -8.01 5.82 -14.44
N SER A 412 -9.13 6.18 -15.08
CA SER A 412 -10.01 5.24 -15.75
C SER A 412 -9.44 4.86 -17.12
N THR A 413 -9.89 3.74 -17.69
CA THR A 413 -9.56 3.31 -19.05
C THR A 413 -9.82 4.39 -20.11
N ASN A 414 -10.86 5.21 -19.92
CA ASN A 414 -11.16 6.36 -20.79
C ASN A 414 -10.09 7.45 -20.67
N ALA A 415 -9.66 7.76 -19.45
CA ALA A 415 -8.63 8.77 -19.21
C ALA A 415 -7.23 8.31 -19.67
N GLU A 416 -6.89 7.04 -19.46
CA GLU A 416 -5.69 6.41 -20.02
C GLU A 416 -5.66 6.55 -21.55
N SER A 417 -6.77 6.20 -22.21
CA SER A 417 -6.90 6.29 -23.67
C SER A 417 -6.76 7.74 -24.16
N ALA A 418 -7.37 8.69 -23.47
CA ALA A 418 -7.26 10.12 -23.81
C ALA A 418 -5.81 10.64 -23.72
N ILE A 419 -5.04 10.21 -22.73
CA ILE A 419 -3.61 10.55 -22.60
C ILE A 419 -2.82 9.96 -23.77
N LEU A 420 -3.03 8.68 -24.10
CA LEU A 420 -2.36 8.02 -25.21
C LEU A 420 -2.66 8.71 -26.56
N GLU A 421 -3.92 9.08 -26.81
CA GLU A 421 -4.32 9.82 -28.01
C GLU A 421 -3.67 11.21 -28.07
N ALA A 422 -3.60 11.93 -26.95
CA ALA A 422 -2.95 13.24 -26.88
C ALA A 422 -1.43 13.16 -27.15
N ILE A 423 -0.79 12.09 -26.68
CA ILE A 423 0.62 11.80 -26.94
C ILE A 423 0.85 11.48 -28.43
N GLN A 424 0.04 10.59 -29.01
CA GLN A 424 0.16 10.17 -30.41
C GLN A 424 -0.12 11.32 -31.39
N SER A 425 -1.14 12.14 -31.09
CA SER A 425 -1.48 13.33 -31.88
C SER A 425 -0.51 14.50 -31.67
N GLN A 426 0.46 14.37 -30.76
CA GLN A 426 1.41 15.43 -30.35
C GLN A 426 0.71 16.75 -29.97
N LYS A 427 -0.52 16.66 -29.44
CA LYS A 427 -1.41 17.82 -29.21
C LYS A 427 -0.75 18.91 -28.35
N HIS A 428 -0.02 18.50 -27.30
CA HIS A 428 0.63 19.42 -26.37
C HIS A 428 2.16 19.29 -26.30
N ARG A 429 2.78 18.47 -27.17
CA ARG A 429 4.24 18.24 -27.27
C ARG A 429 4.93 17.99 -25.91
N ASP A 430 5.59 18.99 -25.35
CA ASP A 430 6.37 18.90 -24.11
C ASP A 430 5.53 19.38 -22.93
N SER A 431 4.66 18.48 -22.47
CA SER A 431 3.65 18.77 -21.45
C SER A 431 3.79 17.88 -20.23
N PHE A 432 3.54 18.49 -19.09
CA PHE A 432 3.32 17.87 -17.81
C PHE A 432 1.82 17.60 -17.64
N TYR A 433 1.41 16.35 -17.84
CA TYR A 433 0.05 15.92 -17.55
C TYR A 433 -0.05 15.47 -16.09
N PHE A 434 -1.09 15.86 -15.37
CA PHE A 434 -1.33 15.41 -14.00
C PHE A 434 -2.83 15.27 -13.73
N TRP A 435 -3.22 14.44 -12.75
CA TRP A 435 -4.64 14.17 -12.49
C TRP A 435 -5.07 14.24 -11.02
N VAL A 436 -4.12 14.28 -10.07
CA VAL A 436 -4.45 14.52 -8.65
C VAL A 436 -4.22 15.98 -8.33
N ARG A 437 -5.27 16.67 -7.91
CA ARG A 437 -5.28 18.13 -7.73
C ARG A 437 -5.05 18.54 -6.28
N MET A 438 -4.23 19.57 -6.08
CA MET A 438 -3.93 20.16 -4.77
C MET A 438 -5.16 20.80 -4.10
N ASP A 439 -6.04 21.43 -4.88
CA ASP A 439 -7.25 22.09 -4.36
C ASP A 439 -8.31 21.11 -3.85
N GLN A 440 -8.26 19.86 -4.31
CA GLN A 440 -9.12 18.76 -3.85
C GLN A 440 -8.43 17.88 -2.80
N ASP A 441 -7.19 18.19 -2.42
CA ASP A 441 -6.49 17.41 -1.40
C ASP A 441 -7.14 17.66 -0.02
N PRO A 442 -7.52 16.60 0.71
CA PRO A 442 -8.04 16.74 2.07
C PRO A 442 -7.13 17.54 3.00
N ARG A 443 -5.82 17.56 2.76
CA ARG A 443 -4.85 18.35 3.55
C ARG A 443 -5.01 19.87 3.33
N ASN A 444 -5.75 20.30 2.30
CA ASN A 444 -5.93 21.69 1.90
C ASN A 444 -7.34 22.23 2.26
N HIS A 445 -7.74 22.15 3.52
CA HIS A 445 -9.08 22.57 3.97
C HIS A 445 -9.44 24.04 3.74
N ALA A 446 -8.46 24.93 3.55
CA ALA A 446 -8.65 26.37 3.48
C ALA A 446 -8.34 26.97 2.09
N ASN A 447 -8.26 26.14 1.03
CA ASN A 447 -7.89 26.57 -0.33
C ASN A 447 -6.65 27.48 -0.33
N LYS A 448 -5.60 27.03 0.35
CA LYS A 448 -4.35 27.78 0.48
C LYS A 448 -3.60 27.82 -0.86
N ASP A 449 -2.83 28.89 -1.07
CA ASP A 449 -1.88 28.98 -2.19
C ASP A 449 -0.78 27.90 -2.10
N PHE A 450 0.00 27.74 -3.16
CA PHE A 450 1.01 26.69 -3.29
C PHE A 450 1.99 26.64 -2.11
N TRP A 451 2.62 27.77 -1.80
CA TRP A 451 3.64 27.83 -0.76
C TRP A 451 3.04 27.69 0.64
N SER A 452 1.87 28.28 0.88
CA SER A 452 1.14 28.14 2.14
C SER A 452 0.65 26.71 2.37
N PHE A 453 0.25 25.98 1.32
CA PHE A 453 -0.03 24.56 1.40
C PHE A 453 1.23 23.75 1.71
N CYS A 454 2.35 24.06 1.04
CA CYS A 454 3.63 23.40 1.30
C CYS A 454 4.08 23.59 2.76
N ASP A 455 3.94 24.80 3.30
CA ASP A 455 4.26 25.11 4.69
C ASP A 455 3.36 24.34 5.66
N VAL A 456 2.06 24.21 5.40
CA VAL A 456 1.15 23.41 6.24
C VAL A 456 1.59 21.96 6.34
N ILE A 457 1.95 21.33 5.23
CA ILE A 457 2.35 19.92 5.24
C ILE A 457 3.80 19.69 5.71
N ASN A 458 4.59 20.76 5.89
CA ASN A 458 6.00 20.72 6.30
C ASN A 458 6.31 21.63 7.52
N ALA A 459 5.39 21.70 8.49
CA ALA A 459 5.58 22.41 9.77
C ALA A 459 6.00 23.90 9.66
N GLY A 460 5.60 24.59 8.60
CA GLY A 460 5.86 26.02 8.39
C GLY A 460 7.22 26.35 7.76
N ASN A 461 8.05 25.36 7.47
CA ASN A 461 9.45 25.57 7.07
C ASN A 461 9.73 25.21 5.60
N CYS A 462 8.69 25.00 4.77
CA CYS A 462 8.90 24.58 3.38
C CYS A 462 9.62 25.66 2.58
N ARG A 463 9.15 26.91 2.64
CA ARG A 463 9.77 28.01 1.87
C ARG A 463 11.25 28.18 2.21
N LEU A 464 11.58 28.18 3.50
CA LEU A 464 12.95 28.32 3.97
C LEU A 464 13.83 27.17 3.46
N ALA A 465 13.38 25.93 3.62
CA ALA A 465 14.14 24.76 3.17
C ALA A 465 14.35 24.74 1.65
N VAL A 466 13.34 25.12 0.85
CA VAL A 466 13.51 25.23 -0.60
C VAL A 466 14.50 26.32 -0.97
N LEU A 467 14.41 27.49 -0.32
CA LEU A 467 15.33 28.61 -0.59
C LEU A 467 16.78 28.23 -0.28
N GLU A 468 17.03 27.69 0.91
CA GLU A 468 18.38 27.30 1.36
C GLU A 468 18.96 26.19 0.49
N ALA A 469 18.16 25.18 0.14
CA ALA A 469 18.59 24.12 -0.77
C ALA A 469 18.89 24.65 -2.18
N PHE A 470 18.08 25.57 -2.70
CA PHE A 470 18.28 26.19 -4.00
C PHE A 470 19.55 27.07 -4.03
N GLN A 471 19.75 27.91 -3.01
CA GLN A 471 20.96 28.73 -2.87
C GLN A 471 22.22 27.86 -2.80
N ARG A 472 22.18 26.78 -2.01
CA ARG A 472 23.29 25.83 -1.87
C ARG A 472 23.57 25.10 -3.18
N MET A 473 22.53 24.62 -3.86
CA MET A 473 22.65 23.90 -5.13
C MET A 473 23.34 24.75 -6.21
N TYR A 474 22.98 26.03 -6.33
CA TYR A 474 23.54 26.91 -7.36
C TYR A 474 24.76 27.72 -6.89
N GLY A 475 25.20 27.57 -5.63
CA GLY A 475 26.32 28.34 -5.07
C GLY A 475 26.09 29.84 -5.05
N VAL A 476 24.83 30.29 -4.92
CA VAL A 476 24.44 31.70 -4.96
C VAL A 476 23.88 32.15 -3.61
N HIS A 477 24.44 33.25 -3.07
CA HIS A 477 23.77 34.00 -2.01
C HIS A 477 22.80 34.98 -2.67
N LEU A 478 21.50 34.73 -2.48
CA LEU A 478 20.45 35.57 -3.03
C LEU A 478 19.90 36.45 -1.91
N ASP A 479 20.05 37.77 -2.02
CA ASP A 479 19.37 38.77 -1.18
C ASP A 479 17.86 38.87 -1.47
N ARG A 480 17.32 37.97 -2.30
CA ARG A 480 15.95 37.98 -2.80
C ARG A 480 15.09 36.98 -2.04
N ASP A 481 13.88 37.39 -1.67
CA ASP A 481 12.85 36.51 -1.11
C ASP A 481 12.47 35.39 -2.09
N LEU A 482 12.19 34.19 -1.58
CA LEU A 482 11.75 33.03 -2.39
C LEU A 482 10.59 33.39 -3.32
N ASP A 483 9.66 34.22 -2.85
CA ASP A 483 8.47 34.66 -3.59
C ASP A 483 8.82 35.48 -4.85
N THR A 484 10.04 35.99 -4.97
CA THR A 484 10.53 36.68 -6.18
C THR A 484 11.34 35.79 -7.13
N LEU A 485 11.94 34.71 -6.63
CA LEU A 485 12.79 33.81 -7.42
C LEU A 485 12.01 32.59 -7.94
N LEU A 486 11.19 32.01 -7.08
CA LEU A 486 10.35 30.84 -7.34
C LEU A 486 8.88 31.21 -7.09
N HIS A 487 8.44 32.28 -7.75
CA HIS A 487 7.06 32.76 -7.67
C HIS A 487 6.09 31.71 -8.22
N MET A 488 5.15 31.28 -7.37
CA MET A 488 4.08 30.36 -7.73
C MET A 488 2.74 31.12 -7.66
N PRO A 489 2.08 31.41 -8.80
CA PRO A 489 0.92 32.29 -8.85
C PRO A 489 -0.31 31.68 -8.18
N ASN A 490 -1.21 32.58 -7.73
CA ASN A 490 -2.57 32.24 -7.31
C ASN A 490 -3.58 32.79 -8.33
N ASP A 491 -3.58 32.17 -9.52
CA ASP A 491 -4.40 32.53 -10.69
C ASP A 491 -5.74 31.77 -10.76
N GLY A 492 -6.07 30.99 -9.73
CA GLY A 492 -7.29 30.16 -9.66
C GLY A 492 -7.14 28.77 -10.28
N ASP A 493 -5.99 28.47 -10.89
CA ASP A 493 -5.64 27.14 -11.36
C ASP A 493 -5.06 26.27 -10.22
N THR A 494 -4.92 24.97 -10.46
CA THR A 494 -4.49 23.99 -9.46
C THR A 494 -3.12 23.35 -9.78
N TRP A 495 -2.47 22.87 -8.72
CA TRP A 495 -1.19 22.17 -8.77
C TRP A 495 -1.34 20.66 -8.64
N SER A 496 -0.29 19.92 -9.02
CA SER A 496 -0.21 18.46 -8.89
C SER A 496 0.22 18.04 -7.49
N VAL A 497 -0.35 16.96 -6.97
CA VAL A 497 0.04 16.31 -5.71
C VAL A 497 0.16 14.79 -5.90
N MET A 498 0.69 14.07 -4.90
CA MET A 498 0.81 12.61 -4.89
C MET A 498 1.57 12.00 -6.08
N GLN A 499 2.55 12.72 -6.64
CA GLN A 499 3.44 12.21 -7.69
C GLN A 499 2.70 11.49 -8.85
N SER A 500 1.53 12.01 -9.21
CA SER A 500 0.61 11.39 -10.16
C SER A 500 0.54 12.19 -11.46
N TRP A 501 1.50 11.92 -12.34
CA TRP A 501 1.77 12.71 -13.54
C TRP A 501 2.49 11.93 -14.65
N VAL A 502 2.47 12.47 -15.88
CA VAL A 502 3.14 11.93 -17.07
C VAL A 502 3.96 13.03 -17.77
N LEU A 503 5.19 12.69 -18.19
CA LEU A 503 6.14 13.58 -18.89
C LEU A 503 6.79 12.87 -20.08
N PRO A 504 7.28 13.61 -21.08
CA PRO A 504 8.23 13.05 -22.04
C PRO A 504 9.47 12.54 -21.30
N THR A 505 10.02 11.41 -21.72
CA THR A 505 11.18 10.79 -21.05
C THR A 505 12.39 11.73 -20.96
N ARG A 506 12.58 12.58 -21.98
CA ARG A 506 13.60 13.64 -21.96
C ARG A 506 13.38 14.64 -20.83
N SER A 507 12.16 15.14 -20.69
CA SER A 507 11.79 16.15 -19.69
C SER A 507 11.83 15.55 -18.28
N PHE A 508 11.51 14.26 -18.13
CA PHE A 508 11.75 13.53 -16.89
C PHE A 508 13.25 13.52 -16.50
N LEU A 509 14.16 13.25 -17.44
CA LEU A 509 15.60 13.26 -17.13
C LEU A 509 16.08 14.65 -16.71
N GLU A 510 15.57 15.70 -17.34
CA GLU A 510 15.82 17.09 -16.91
C GLU A 510 15.35 17.34 -15.48
N PHE A 511 14.16 16.86 -15.12
CA PHE A 511 13.63 16.94 -13.76
C PHE A 511 14.49 16.13 -12.77
N VAL A 512 14.95 14.94 -13.15
CA VAL A 512 15.78 14.11 -12.26
C VAL A 512 17.15 14.73 -12.02
N MET A 513 17.80 15.31 -13.04
CA MET A 513 19.07 16.03 -12.86
C MET A 513 18.91 17.18 -11.87
N PHE A 514 17.85 17.98 -12.02
CA PHE A 514 17.55 19.04 -11.05
C PHE A 514 17.29 18.48 -9.64
N SER A 515 16.37 17.52 -9.53
CA SER A 515 15.90 17.05 -8.23
C SER A 515 16.95 16.27 -7.45
N ARG A 516 17.87 15.55 -8.08
CA ARG A 516 18.97 14.88 -7.35
C ARG A 516 19.96 15.87 -6.73
N MET A 517 20.32 16.95 -7.43
CA MET A 517 21.19 18.00 -6.91
C MET A 517 20.47 18.78 -5.79
N PHE A 518 19.17 19.00 -5.96
CA PHE A 518 18.33 19.61 -4.93
C PHE A 518 18.22 18.73 -3.67
N VAL A 519 18.05 17.42 -3.82
CA VAL A 519 18.03 16.46 -2.71
C VAL A 519 19.38 16.35 -2.02
N ASP A 520 20.49 16.38 -2.76
CA ASP A 520 21.84 16.43 -2.20
C ASP A 520 22.02 17.67 -1.30
N ALA A 521 21.55 18.83 -1.76
CA ALA A 521 21.57 20.06 -0.97
C ALA A 521 20.70 20.00 0.29
N LEU A 522 19.52 19.36 0.24
CA LEU A 522 18.65 19.15 1.40
C LEU A 522 19.28 18.19 2.43
N ASP A 523 19.81 17.04 1.98
CA ASP A 523 20.41 16.04 2.88
C ASP A 523 21.62 16.62 3.60
N ALA A 524 22.46 17.41 2.90
CA ALA A 524 23.60 18.08 3.49
C ALA A 524 23.24 19.07 4.62
N GLN A 525 21.99 19.54 4.69
CA GLN A 525 21.52 20.43 5.76
C GLN A 525 20.83 19.67 6.90
N MET A 526 20.04 18.65 6.56
CA MET A 526 19.11 18.03 7.50
C MET A 526 19.62 16.72 8.10
N TYR A 527 20.57 16.06 7.46
CA TYR A 527 20.94 14.68 7.81
C TYR A 527 21.39 14.52 9.25
N ASP A 528 22.38 15.29 9.73
CA ASP A 528 23.05 14.98 11.00
C ASP A 528 22.05 14.99 12.17
N LYS A 529 21.21 16.02 12.23
CA LYS A 529 20.17 16.14 13.26
C LYS A 529 19.08 15.08 13.11
N HIS A 530 18.65 14.82 11.88
CA HIS A 530 17.58 13.86 11.59
C HIS A 530 18.01 12.43 11.87
N HIS A 531 19.20 12.04 11.42
CA HIS A 531 19.76 10.71 11.62
C HIS A 531 20.06 10.40 13.09
N GLN A 532 20.61 11.37 13.84
CA GLN A 532 20.98 11.16 15.24
C GLN A 532 19.77 11.18 16.19
N THR A 533 18.80 12.07 15.97
CA THR A 533 17.73 12.32 16.95
C THR A 533 16.33 11.92 16.46
N GLY A 534 16.17 11.66 15.16
CA GLY A 534 14.89 11.46 14.48
C GLY A 534 14.10 12.74 14.23
N HIS A 535 14.63 13.92 14.60
CA HIS A 535 13.92 15.20 14.42
C HIS A 535 14.19 15.79 13.04
N CYS A 536 13.11 16.13 12.33
CA CYS A 536 13.15 16.84 11.05
C CYS A 536 12.66 18.27 11.23
N ILE A 537 13.29 19.26 10.59
CA ILE A 537 12.82 20.67 10.62
C ILE A 537 11.47 20.85 9.90
N LEU A 538 11.15 19.97 8.97
CA LEU A 538 9.90 19.96 8.21
C LEU A 538 8.78 19.18 8.93
N SER A 539 8.99 18.79 10.19
CA SER A 539 7.99 18.06 10.98
C SER A 539 7.96 18.55 12.43
N LEU A 540 6.79 18.53 13.05
CA LEU A 540 6.61 18.90 14.47
C LEU A 540 7.06 17.79 15.43
N HIS A 541 7.21 16.56 14.93
CA HIS A 541 7.54 15.37 15.69
C HIS A 541 8.70 14.61 15.04
N LYS A 542 9.14 13.54 15.70
CA LYS A 542 10.05 12.59 15.05
C LYS A 542 9.37 11.98 13.84
N ASP A 543 10.04 12.01 12.71
CA ASP A 543 9.42 11.72 11.42
C ASP A 543 10.42 11.02 10.51
N GLN A 544 10.12 9.80 10.09
CA GLN A 544 10.99 9.01 9.20
C GLN A 544 10.99 9.52 7.76
N HIS A 545 10.02 10.36 7.40
CA HIS A 545 9.75 10.83 6.04
C HIS A 545 10.09 12.31 5.84
N CYS A 546 11.09 12.81 6.59
CA CYS A 546 11.46 14.21 6.76
C CYS A 546 11.11 15.15 5.59
N TYR A 547 11.78 15.04 4.45
CA TYR A 547 11.56 15.91 3.28
C TYR A 547 10.79 15.27 2.13
N SER A 548 10.27 14.04 2.30
CA SER A 548 9.49 13.35 1.26
C SER A 548 8.26 14.15 0.80
N ARG A 549 7.56 14.80 1.74
CA ARG A 549 6.38 15.64 1.50
C ARG A 549 6.71 16.89 0.69
N LEU A 550 7.89 17.48 0.92
CA LEU A 550 8.40 18.58 0.11
C LEU A 550 8.72 18.11 -1.31
N LEU A 551 9.36 16.94 -1.44
CA LEU A 551 9.65 16.35 -2.75
C LEU A 551 8.39 16.02 -3.55
N GLU A 552 7.26 15.73 -2.90
CA GLU A 552 5.94 15.59 -3.55
C GLU A 552 5.58 16.81 -4.41
N LEU A 553 5.99 18.01 -4.00
CA LEU A 553 5.56 19.27 -4.61
C LEU A 553 6.58 19.88 -5.58
N ILE A 554 7.86 19.48 -5.49
CA ILE A 554 8.95 20.16 -6.22
C ILE A 554 8.82 20.04 -7.76
N VAL A 555 8.12 19.01 -8.25
CA VAL A 555 7.84 18.86 -9.68
C VAL A 555 7.02 20.03 -10.24
N ASN A 556 6.14 20.63 -9.43
CA ASN A 556 5.35 21.79 -9.83
C ASN A 556 6.25 23.02 -10.05
N VAL A 557 7.18 23.26 -9.12
CA VAL A 557 8.17 24.34 -9.21
C VAL A 557 9.01 24.17 -10.47
N TRP A 558 9.53 22.96 -10.69
CA TRP A 558 10.29 22.66 -11.90
C TRP A 558 9.46 22.86 -13.17
N ALA A 559 8.26 22.30 -13.25
CA ALA A 559 7.41 22.37 -14.45
C ALA A 559 7.00 23.82 -14.78
N PHE A 560 6.67 24.61 -13.76
CA PHE A 560 6.32 26.02 -13.93
C PHE A 560 7.50 26.85 -14.43
N HIS A 561 8.64 26.80 -13.73
CA HIS A 561 9.79 27.65 -14.03
C HIS A 561 10.63 27.18 -15.24
N SER A 562 10.52 25.92 -15.65
CA SER A 562 11.12 25.39 -16.90
C SER A 562 10.25 25.59 -18.14
N ALA A 563 9.14 26.33 -18.03
CA ALA A 563 8.22 26.65 -19.12
C ALA A 563 7.53 25.43 -19.76
N ARG A 564 7.23 24.39 -18.96
CA ARG A 564 6.43 23.24 -19.40
C ARG A 564 4.96 23.62 -19.43
N ARG A 565 4.24 23.17 -20.45
CA ARG A 565 2.77 23.23 -20.44
C ARG A 565 2.26 22.29 -19.36
N MET A 566 1.37 22.76 -18.51
CA MET A 566 0.80 21.94 -17.44
C MET A 566 -0.66 21.67 -17.81
N VAL A 567 -1.05 20.40 -17.83
CA VAL A 567 -2.37 19.99 -18.30
C VAL A 567 -2.98 19.06 -17.26
N TYR A 568 -4.06 19.52 -16.65
CA TYR A 568 -4.89 18.69 -15.79
C TYR A 568 -5.68 17.70 -16.66
N VAL A 569 -5.69 16.44 -16.25
CA VAL A 569 -6.49 15.37 -16.84
C VAL A 569 -7.51 14.91 -15.81
N ASN A 570 -8.80 14.96 -16.15
CA ASN A 570 -9.83 14.42 -15.29
C ASN A 570 -9.72 12.88 -15.24
N PRO A 571 -9.51 12.27 -14.06
CA PRO A 571 -9.21 10.83 -13.98
C PRO A 571 -10.39 9.94 -14.40
N ALA A 572 -11.63 10.41 -14.29
CA ALA A 572 -12.82 9.63 -14.64
C ALA A 572 -13.24 9.77 -16.12
N THR A 573 -13.02 10.94 -16.72
CA THR A 573 -13.53 11.25 -18.08
C THR A 573 -12.44 11.40 -19.14
N GLY A 574 -11.19 11.65 -18.74
CA GLY A 574 -10.10 11.97 -19.66
C GLY A 574 -10.13 13.40 -20.21
N GLN A 575 -11.04 14.26 -19.76
CA GLN A 575 -11.06 15.67 -20.18
C GLN A 575 -9.78 16.39 -19.77
N MET A 576 -9.20 17.14 -20.71
CA MET A 576 -7.93 17.84 -20.52
C MET A 576 -8.13 19.35 -20.45
N GLN A 577 -7.55 19.99 -19.44
CA GLN A 577 -7.57 21.43 -19.25
C GLN A 577 -6.14 21.94 -18.98
N GLU A 578 -5.67 22.88 -19.79
CA GLU A 578 -4.39 23.56 -19.50
C GLU A 578 -4.52 24.37 -18.20
N GLN A 579 -3.50 24.26 -17.34
CA GLN A 579 -3.39 24.96 -16.07
C GLN A 579 -2.20 25.91 -16.13
N HIS A 580 -2.35 27.08 -15.52
CA HIS A 580 -1.42 28.20 -15.51
C HIS A 580 -0.98 28.52 -16.94
N HIS A 581 -1.81 29.12 -17.80
CA HIS A 581 -1.47 29.24 -19.23
C HIS A 581 -0.06 29.78 -19.54
N LEU A 582 0.66 29.12 -20.46
CA LEU A 582 2.07 29.46 -20.75
C LEU A 582 2.27 30.92 -21.18
N SER A 583 1.29 31.52 -21.87
CA SER A 583 1.33 32.93 -22.29
C SER A 583 1.33 33.91 -21.11
N GLY A 584 0.68 33.55 -20.00
CA GLY A 584 0.59 34.38 -18.79
C GLY A 584 1.84 34.34 -17.91
N ARG A 585 2.72 33.35 -18.09
CA ARG A 585 3.91 33.13 -17.24
C ARG A 585 5.14 33.95 -17.65
N ARG A 586 5.07 34.71 -18.75
CA ARG A 586 6.24 35.43 -19.29
C ARG A 586 6.75 36.46 -18.27
N GLY A 587 8.04 36.36 -17.92
CA GLY A 587 8.67 37.23 -16.91
C GLY A 587 8.51 36.75 -15.46
N GLN A 588 7.73 35.70 -15.20
CA GLN A 588 7.58 35.08 -13.88
C GLN A 588 8.38 33.77 -13.74
N MET A 589 8.79 33.18 -14.88
CA MET A 589 9.54 31.93 -14.92
C MET A 589 11.04 32.14 -14.76
N SER A 590 11.70 31.15 -14.18
CA SER A 590 13.12 31.19 -13.83
C SER A 590 13.93 30.25 -14.72
N VAL A 591 13.66 30.30 -16.03
CA VAL A 591 14.10 29.32 -17.05
C VAL A 591 15.62 29.12 -17.07
N GLN A 592 16.39 30.17 -16.76
CA GLN A 592 17.86 30.10 -16.75
C GLN A 592 18.41 29.05 -15.77
N PHE A 593 17.76 28.86 -14.62
CA PHE A 593 18.18 27.91 -13.60
C PHE A 593 17.80 26.48 -13.98
N PHE A 594 16.66 26.30 -14.67
CA PHE A 594 16.12 25.00 -15.04
C PHE A 594 16.43 24.58 -16.49
N SER A 595 17.32 25.30 -17.17
CA SER A 595 17.69 24.97 -18.55
C SER A 595 18.50 23.68 -18.58
N TYR A 596 18.25 22.82 -19.59
CA TYR A 596 19.02 21.58 -19.77
C TYR A 596 20.53 21.82 -19.78
N ALA A 597 21.00 22.89 -20.42
CA ALA A 597 22.42 23.22 -20.50
C ALA A 597 23.00 23.55 -19.11
N THR A 598 22.27 24.33 -18.30
CA THR A 598 22.66 24.66 -16.93
C THR A 598 22.73 23.40 -16.07
N LEU A 599 21.64 22.61 -16.05
CA LEU A 599 21.53 21.42 -15.23
C LEU A 599 22.60 20.37 -15.60
N LYS A 600 22.88 20.21 -16.90
CA LYS A 600 23.91 19.29 -17.38
C LYS A 600 25.32 19.74 -17.00
N SER A 601 25.63 21.04 -17.14
CA SER A 601 26.95 21.57 -16.75
C SER A 601 27.22 21.33 -15.27
N MET A 602 26.26 21.70 -14.41
CA MET A 602 26.38 21.50 -12.97
C MET A 602 26.54 20.02 -12.61
N ASP A 603 25.84 19.14 -13.32
CA ASP A 603 25.95 17.71 -13.09
C ASP A 603 27.32 17.14 -13.48
N GLU A 604 27.85 17.56 -14.63
CA GLU A 604 29.18 17.19 -15.10
C GLU A 604 30.25 17.74 -14.13
N GLU A 605 30.11 18.98 -13.67
CA GLU A 605 31.00 19.60 -12.67
C GLU A 605 31.00 18.84 -11.33
N LEU A 606 29.84 18.42 -10.83
CA LEU A 606 29.75 17.61 -9.59
C LEU A 606 30.34 16.21 -9.77
N ALA A 607 30.26 15.63 -10.97
CA ALA A 607 30.93 14.37 -11.26
C ALA A 607 32.46 14.54 -11.30
N GLU A 608 32.97 15.63 -11.88
CA GLU A 608 34.40 15.95 -11.88
C GLU A 608 34.95 16.23 -10.46
N GLU A 609 34.21 16.95 -9.61
CA GLU A 609 34.60 17.21 -8.21
C GLU A 609 34.72 15.90 -7.40
N PHE A 610 33.83 14.93 -7.65
CA PHE A 610 33.87 13.62 -7.00
C PHE A 610 35.11 12.81 -7.41
N ASP A 611 35.46 12.80 -8.70
CA ASP A 611 36.60 12.04 -9.23
C ASP A 611 37.96 12.58 -8.73
N LEU A 612 38.05 13.89 -8.46
CA LEU A 612 39.30 14.55 -8.05
C LEU A 612 39.58 14.44 -6.54
N ASP A 613 38.64 14.87 -5.69
CA ASP A 613 38.97 15.23 -4.31
C ASP A 613 38.20 14.45 -3.23
N HIS A 614 37.33 13.48 -3.58
CA HIS A 614 36.53 12.68 -2.62
C HIS A 614 36.03 13.52 -1.43
N PRO A 615 35.04 14.38 -1.65
CA PRO A 615 34.70 15.47 -0.73
C PRO A 615 34.48 15.00 0.71
N ASP A 616 35.16 15.65 1.67
CA ASP A 616 34.99 15.43 3.12
C ASP A 616 33.59 15.85 3.63
N ARG A 617 32.82 16.58 2.79
CA ARG A 617 31.44 16.98 3.09
C ARG A 617 30.48 15.85 2.77
N ARG A 618 29.37 15.79 3.52
CA ARG A 618 28.29 14.85 3.22
C ARG A 618 27.75 15.07 1.81
N TRP A 619 27.62 13.97 1.06
CA TRP A 619 27.38 14.01 -0.38
C TRP A 619 26.63 12.72 -0.79
N LEU A 620 25.41 12.86 -1.33
CA LEU A 620 24.56 11.77 -1.86
C LEU A 620 24.84 11.47 -3.33
N TRP A 621 25.31 12.44 -4.08
CA TRP A 621 25.86 12.21 -5.41
C TRP A 621 27.20 11.41 -5.35
N PRO A 622 27.60 10.57 -6.33
CA PRO A 622 26.80 9.96 -7.38
C PRO A 622 25.98 8.75 -6.88
N GLN A 623 25.77 8.56 -5.57
CA GLN A 623 24.99 7.42 -5.02
C GLN A 623 23.54 7.40 -5.52
N THR A 624 23.02 8.52 -6.03
CA THR A 624 21.72 8.62 -6.72
C THR A 624 21.74 8.08 -8.17
N GLY A 625 22.90 7.73 -8.71
CA GLY A 625 23.08 7.07 -10.02
C GLY A 625 23.31 8.00 -11.22
N GLU A 626 23.84 7.45 -12.32
CA GLU A 626 24.07 8.16 -13.58
C GLU A 626 22.73 8.50 -14.25
N VAL A 627 22.47 9.78 -14.56
CA VAL A 627 21.25 10.22 -15.26
C VAL A 627 21.63 10.61 -16.67
N PHE A 628 21.51 9.65 -17.57
CA PHE A 628 21.92 9.81 -18.95
C PHE A 628 21.08 8.89 -19.86
N TRP A 629 20.75 9.38 -21.06
CA TRP A 629 20.05 8.61 -22.09
C TRP A 629 20.89 8.55 -23.36
N GLN A 630 21.34 7.35 -23.72
CA GLN A 630 22.25 7.12 -24.84
C GLN A 630 21.63 7.55 -26.17
N GLY A 631 20.32 7.33 -26.36
CA GLY A 631 19.59 7.81 -27.54
C GLY A 631 19.57 9.34 -27.69
N LEU A 632 19.55 10.09 -26.58
CA LEU A 632 19.67 11.55 -26.61
C LEU A 632 21.08 11.96 -27.00
N TYR A 633 22.07 11.32 -26.40
CA TYR A 633 23.48 11.65 -26.58
C TYR A 633 23.96 11.36 -27.99
N GLU A 634 23.55 10.26 -28.59
CA GLU A 634 23.87 9.95 -29.99
C GLU A 634 23.26 10.97 -30.95
N ARG A 635 22.01 11.38 -30.71
CA ARG A 635 21.38 12.48 -31.46
C ARG A 635 22.07 13.82 -31.23
N GLU A 636 22.43 14.15 -29.99
CA GLU A 636 23.12 15.41 -29.64
C GLU A 636 24.52 15.45 -30.25
N ARG A 637 25.25 14.32 -30.21
CA ARG A 637 26.55 14.12 -30.84
C ARG A 637 26.44 14.29 -32.35
N SER A 638 25.44 13.68 -32.98
CA SER A 638 25.15 13.83 -34.42
C SER A 638 24.83 15.28 -34.78
N MET A 639 24.01 15.97 -33.98
CA MET A 639 23.68 17.39 -34.18
C MET A 639 24.91 18.30 -34.02
N ARG A 640 25.73 18.10 -32.98
CA ARG A 640 27.00 18.83 -32.79
C ARG A 640 27.98 18.56 -33.95
N GLN A 641 27.98 17.35 -34.49
CA GLN A 641 28.81 16.98 -35.64
C GLN A 641 28.33 17.68 -36.91
N HIS A 642 27.02 17.68 -37.18
CA HIS A 642 26.42 18.44 -38.28
C HIS A 642 26.66 19.95 -38.15
N GLU A 643 26.60 20.50 -36.94
CA GLU A 643 26.87 21.93 -36.74
C GLU A 643 28.36 22.26 -36.95
N LYS A 644 29.27 21.39 -36.50
CA LYS A 644 30.71 21.49 -36.79
C LYS A 644 30.98 21.41 -38.29
N GLU A 645 30.32 20.51 -39.01
CA GLU A 645 30.41 20.39 -40.47
C GLU A 645 29.89 21.65 -41.17
N ARG A 646 28.75 22.20 -40.72
CA ARG A 646 28.21 23.47 -41.23
C ARG A 646 29.17 24.63 -41.00
N ARG A 647 29.79 24.74 -39.81
CA ARG A 647 30.80 25.76 -39.50
C ARG A 647 32.06 25.59 -40.37
N LYS A 648 32.50 24.35 -40.60
CA LYS A 648 33.60 24.06 -41.53
C LYS A 648 33.26 24.44 -42.97
N GLN A 649 32.04 24.17 -43.42
CA GLN A 649 31.56 24.53 -44.75
C GLN A 649 31.49 26.04 -44.92
N GLN A 650 30.93 26.77 -43.96
CA GLN A 650 30.91 28.24 -43.97
C GLN A 650 32.31 28.86 -43.95
N SER A 651 33.25 28.26 -43.21
CA SER A 651 34.65 28.67 -43.21
C SER A 651 35.31 28.44 -44.58
N ARG A 652 35.10 27.26 -45.19
CA ARG A 652 35.59 26.94 -46.54
C ARG A 652 35.04 27.90 -47.59
N GLU A 653 33.74 28.19 -47.55
CA GLU A 653 33.10 29.16 -48.44
C GLU A 653 33.63 30.58 -48.22
N LYS A 654 33.90 30.99 -46.98
CA LYS A 654 34.52 32.28 -46.66
C LYS A 654 35.92 32.38 -47.24
N ILE A 655 36.75 31.35 -47.08
CA ILE A 655 38.09 31.27 -47.66
C ILE A 655 38.02 31.28 -49.19
N GLN A 656 37.09 30.54 -49.78
CA GLN A 656 36.91 30.48 -51.23
C GLN A 656 36.45 31.84 -51.79
N ARG A 657 35.55 32.55 -51.10
CA ARG A 657 35.19 33.94 -51.42
C ARG A 657 36.39 34.87 -51.37
N ILE A 658 37.23 34.78 -50.34
CA ILE A 658 38.46 35.58 -50.23
C ILE A 658 39.45 35.26 -51.36
N LYS A 659 39.62 33.98 -51.71
CA LYS A 659 40.49 33.55 -52.83
C LYS A 659 39.96 33.98 -54.21
N SER A 660 38.64 34.04 -54.38
CA SER A 660 37.98 34.46 -55.62
C SER A 660 37.87 35.98 -55.78
N ARG A 661 38.15 36.77 -54.74
CA ARG A 661 38.23 38.24 -54.87
C ARG A 661 39.44 38.58 -55.73
N ALA A 662 39.21 39.33 -56.81
CA ALA A 662 40.29 39.88 -57.63
C ALA A 662 41.24 40.69 -56.75
N ARG A 663 42.55 40.35 -56.78
CA ARG A 663 43.58 41.08 -56.03
C ARG A 663 43.62 42.53 -56.51
N GLN A 664 43.21 43.45 -55.64
CA GLN A 664 43.40 44.88 -55.85
C GLN A 664 44.92 45.16 -55.92
N LYS A 665 45.40 45.77 -57.02
CA LYS A 665 46.80 46.18 -57.14
C LYS A 665 47.14 47.15 -56.01
N THR A 666 48.21 46.86 -55.28
CA THR A 666 48.72 47.69 -54.18
C THR A 666 49.13 49.07 -54.73
N LEU A 667 48.51 50.13 -54.22
CA LEU A 667 48.93 51.51 -54.47
C LEU A 667 50.17 51.83 -53.63
N GLY A 668 51.28 52.15 -54.31
CA GLY A 668 52.36 53.06 -53.88
C GLY A 668 53.10 52.78 -52.57
N LYS A 669 54.40 52.46 -52.68
CA LYS A 669 55.35 52.59 -51.56
C LYS A 669 55.37 54.03 -51.06
N TYR A 670 55.15 54.23 -49.76
CA TYR A 670 55.40 55.49 -49.07
C TYR A 670 56.92 55.72 -48.99
N ILE A 671 57.42 56.74 -49.70
CA ILE A 671 58.81 57.20 -49.63
C ILE A 671 58.83 58.36 -48.61
N LYS A 672 59.59 58.20 -47.52
CA LYS A 672 59.86 59.29 -46.57
C LYS A 672 60.59 60.43 -47.29
N PRO A 673 60.15 61.70 -47.17
CA PRO A 673 60.93 62.84 -47.66
C PRO A 673 62.20 63.03 -46.79
N PRO A 674 63.29 63.55 -47.38
CA PRO A 674 64.53 63.83 -46.65
C PRO A 674 64.38 65.06 -45.73
N PRO A 675 65.20 65.17 -44.67
CA PRO A 675 65.16 66.30 -43.75
C PRO A 675 65.72 67.57 -44.41
N ASP A 676 65.05 68.70 -44.19
CA ASP A 676 65.47 70.02 -44.69
C ASP A 676 66.72 70.51 -43.95
N ASP A 677 67.76 70.82 -44.73
CA ASP A 677 68.90 71.62 -44.33
C ASP A 677 68.49 73.11 -44.28
N THR A 678 68.09 73.61 -43.11
CA THR A 678 68.10 75.05 -42.84
C THR A 678 69.42 75.44 -42.21
N VAL A 679 70.34 75.92 -43.04
CA VAL A 679 71.58 76.57 -42.62
C VAL A 679 71.41 78.10 -42.73
N VAL A 680 71.87 78.77 -41.67
CA VAL A 680 72.21 80.21 -41.52
C VAL A 680 71.06 81.16 -41.13
N SER A 681 71.05 81.61 -39.88
CA SER A 681 71.65 82.91 -39.52
C SER A 681 71.54 83.19 -38.02
N ASN A 682 72.68 83.52 -37.43
CA ASN A 682 72.84 84.14 -36.12
C ASN A 682 71.98 85.41 -36.03
N ASP A 683 71.37 85.69 -34.86
CA ASP A 683 72.00 86.65 -33.95
C ASP A 683 71.32 86.79 -32.58
N THR A 684 72.21 86.88 -31.59
CA THR A 684 72.14 87.71 -30.37
C THR A 684 71.16 87.40 -29.22
N THR A 685 71.83 86.99 -28.13
CA THR A 685 71.84 87.64 -26.80
C THR A 685 70.78 87.27 -25.75
N THR A 686 71.34 86.59 -24.73
CA THR A 686 71.31 86.94 -23.28
C THR A 686 70.04 86.69 -22.46
N VAL A 687 70.19 85.72 -21.54
CA VAL A 687 70.18 85.88 -20.07
C VAL A 687 68.94 86.58 -19.48
N ASP A 688 68.09 85.85 -18.76
CA ASP A 688 68.11 85.80 -17.29
C ASP A 688 67.03 84.88 -16.70
N LEU A 689 67.46 84.17 -15.64
CA LEU A 689 66.77 83.47 -14.53
C LEU A 689 65.85 82.26 -14.82
#